data_AF-A0A6S7FLC5-F1
#
_entry.id   AF-A0A6S7FLC5-F1
#
_cell.length_a   1.000
_cell.length_b   1.000
_cell.length_c   1.000
_cell.angle_alpha   90.00
_cell.angle_beta   90.00
_cell.angle_gamma   90.00
#
_symmetry.space_group_name_H-M   'P 1'
#
loop_
_entity.id
_entity.type
_entity.pdbx_description
1 polymer ?
#
loop_
_entity_poly.entity_id
_entity_poly.type
_entity_poly.pdbx_seq_one_letter_code
_entity_poly.pdbx_strand_id
1 'polypeptide(L)'
;MVVARNDKRTQINKLAEMVKKTKTLYKEKRNYNIEDRDLIELAALVQSHQNVNVPKKDFSVRQIRTHERFGYTEYIFEVTVGADHMGSLPDFFVNIRRVFDYLINTMLYYAQVNTDKARFFISNAPRTPFSTSVLNVTDFTTEMFFNIFEKHMQSNAQEIINNGWNTTVSLYIFPNNYVARTKTSRVKKKKTQSKLYKYFGKNTTESGSGRKKNNPVFKHGREVRHGVFQIGNSNVKNSCLALALLVGKSYLHDDSDASKLKRNNNLPLSSIYTDDSITNMYTISQLPVGKPVRLDQLPDVYERYLKQDGIDLVVFSKQQADSIVYDSRLDANECLHRVTNDVIFLWLNDGHYDLVTSPYTFSRLNLGKFCFSCMRYLRRHERKNTHVCISSITCQRCYSNTRKCESVPGFTQQCTECDVIFYNPTCFTKHLTQRVFKTYDKGSLITETTCQRFFFCVTCYKIVTRKSMTTGKKYTKHKCDELFCIHCNKIKKKNHHCYIKPVKDPKNEIRPTLYFYDFETRVEEDDIYMIPFYCVVQKVCDVCDEKPFVKNYEHFLPHPTEPFTDISVEPVLCCGYRQYVFEKNNDDIVPDLVDFMMLQPKNSVWVAHNGGRFDSIFLMRELLVHRKLVPNVVMNGSKVMSLELEERNLKVIDSYLFLAMRLAKFPEALGIENVAKGFHPYLFTDLNYVGEMVGLEYFDLPLEGSKERETFDHWYKQQQSKTYVFREAIYYYCRLDVDILRQGCIIFSRLIYRITRVLPFYDHTCNTVAGLALKIYRKNFLKEDQIGQVPTCGYGGVNINQSAIALCWLKDLEIMLEENNLRLASKLSVCGEQRIMGRYVDGYCEETKTIYQFHGCFYHGCERCYDGACYNPVLFTKFFTLLVSTQRLTNMFRQAGYTVVEKWECDYRNEVDMTANRLKELRLTSFFEFIQLEPRDALFGGRTSPATLYYDMKDTGLPAMYFDVCSLYPYVQKKFQYPTGHPVILKGRECENIDVNQVFGLIKCKILPPTHLLFPVLPYRSTKLTFPLCRTCVQRQQNETCRHNDEQRALYGTWTSVEIQKALQLDYRILIIYEIYHYQKREKIFDQYVNTFIKLKQESSGIPKKCF
;
A
#
# COMPACT_ATOMS: atom_id res chain seq x y z
N MET A 1 53.35 -55.07 -9.55
CA MET A 1 52.97 -53.70 -9.98
C MET A 1 52.73 -53.51 -11.49
N VAL A 2 52.94 -54.52 -12.36
CA VAL A 2 52.68 -54.38 -13.82
C VAL A 2 51.34 -55.01 -14.26
N VAL A 3 50.73 -55.91 -13.49
CA VAL A 3 49.45 -56.56 -13.86
C VAL A 3 48.20 -55.73 -13.48
N ALA A 4 48.28 -54.87 -12.45
CA ALA A 4 47.13 -54.07 -11.98
C ALA A 4 46.86 -52.78 -12.78
N ARG A 5 47.76 -52.37 -13.69
CA ARG A 5 47.57 -51.16 -14.52
C ARG A 5 46.83 -51.43 -15.84
N ASN A 6 46.90 -52.64 -16.38
CA ASN A 6 46.24 -52.96 -17.64
C ASN A 6 44.72 -53.10 -17.50
N ASP A 7 44.21 -53.53 -16.34
CA ASP A 7 42.76 -53.72 -16.15
C ASP A 7 42.01 -52.39 -15.98
N LYS A 8 42.57 -51.44 -15.22
CA LYS A 8 42.02 -50.08 -15.09
C LYS A 8 42.07 -49.29 -16.40
N ARG A 9 43.12 -49.45 -17.21
CA ARG A 9 43.21 -48.74 -18.50
C ARG A 9 42.23 -49.30 -19.53
N THR A 10 41.97 -50.60 -19.49
CA THR A 10 40.97 -51.26 -20.36
C THR A 10 39.54 -50.90 -19.95
N GLN A 11 39.26 -50.80 -18.64
CA GLN A 11 37.96 -50.32 -18.13
C GLN A 11 37.73 -48.83 -18.41
N ILE A 12 38.75 -47.98 -18.23
CA ILE A 12 38.65 -46.53 -18.55
C ILE A 12 38.49 -46.31 -20.05
N ASN A 13 39.16 -47.09 -20.90
CA ASN A 13 39.00 -46.99 -22.35
C ASN A 13 37.63 -47.47 -22.83
N LYS A 14 37.08 -48.55 -22.25
CA LYS A 14 35.68 -48.98 -22.50
C LYS A 14 34.66 -47.93 -22.03
N LEU A 15 34.90 -47.30 -20.87
CA LEU A 15 34.05 -46.21 -20.37
C LEU A 15 34.13 -44.97 -21.28
N ALA A 16 35.32 -44.63 -21.75
CA ALA A 16 35.54 -43.50 -22.66
C ALA A 16 34.92 -43.74 -24.04
N GLU A 17 34.98 -44.97 -24.56
CA GLU A 17 34.37 -45.35 -25.84
C GLU A 17 32.83 -45.39 -25.76
N MET A 18 32.28 -45.87 -24.63
CA MET A 18 30.84 -45.75 -24.33
C MET A 18 30.42 -44.28 -24.23
N VAL A 19 31.15 -43.44 -23.48
CA VAL A 19 30.87 -42.00 -23.37
C VAL A 19 30.93 -41.30 -24.74
N LYS A 20 31.83 -41.74 -25.63
CA LYS A 20 31.93 -41.21 -26.99
C LYS A 20 30.74 -41.64 -27.86
N LYS A 21 30.34 -42.91 -27.82
CA LYS A 21 29.14 -43.42 -28.52
C LYS A 21 27.85 -42.72 -28.05
N THR A 22 27.70 -42.51 -26.74
CA THR A 22 26.54 -41.84 -26.15
C THR A 22 26.53 -40.33 -26.45
N LYS A 23 27.69 -39.66 -26.50
CA LYS A 23 27.78 -38.26 -26.95
C LYS A 23 27.43 -38.06 -28.42
N THR A 24 27.74 -39.03 -29.28
CA THR A 24 27.35 -38.99 -30.70
C THR A 24 25.84 -39.17 -30.85
N LEU A 25 25.24 -40.12 -30.12
CA LEU A 25 23.78 -40.30 -30.04
C LEU A 25 23.04 -39.06 -29.50
N TYR A 26 23.64 -38.34 -28.54
CA TYR A 26 23.06 -37.12 -27.95
C TYR A 26 23.18 -35.87 -28.84
N LYS A 27 24.22 -35.80 -29.68
CA LYS A 27 24.37 -34.69 -30.65
C LYS A 27 23.36 -34.78 -31.79
N GLU A 28 22.88 -35.98 -32.13
CA GLU A 28 21.94 -36.21 -33.23
C GLU A 28 20.46 -36.04 -32.83
N LYS A 29 20.12 -35.98 -31.54
CA LYS A 29 18.72 -35.81 -31.07
C LYS A 29 18.61 -34.72 -30.00
N ARG A 30 18.46 -33.46 -30.43
CA ARG A 30 18.55 -32.26 -29.57
C ARG A 30 17.23 -31.76 -28.97
N ASN A 31 16.18 -32.59 -28.91
CA ASN A 31 14.88 -32.22 -28.32
C ASN A 31 14.19 -33.46 -27.74
N TYR A 32 14.45 -33.83 -26.48
CA TYR A 32 13.51 -34.64 -25.71
C TYR A 32 13.57 -34.30 -24.22
N ASN A 33 12.38 -34.23 -23.61
CA ASN A 33 12.18 -34.42 -22.17
C ASN A 33 12.66 -35.83 -21.81
N ILE A 34 13.30 -36.00 -20.65
CA ILE A 34 13.66 -37.32 -20.13
C ILE A 34 12.35 -38.07 -19.87
N GLU A 35 12.03 -39.08 -20.68
CA GLU A 35 10.87 -39.95 -20.44
C GLU A 35 11.19 -41.00 -19.36
N ASP A 36 10.15 -41.45 -18.66
CA ASP A 36 10.20 -42.41 -17.54
C ASP A 36 11.03 -43.69 -17.83
N ARG A 37 11.26 -44.02 -19.11
CA ARG A 37 12.04 -45.19 -19.56
C ARG A 37 13.53 -45.10 -19.22
N ASP A 38 14.14 -43.91 -19.29
CA ASP A 38 15.56 -43.72 -18.96
C ASP A 38 15.80 -43.82 -17.43
N LEU A 39 14.76 -43.54 -16.63
CA LEU A 39 14.76 -43.65 -15.17
C LEU A 39 14.53 -45.08 -14.69
N ILE A 40 13.76 -45.87 -15.45
CA ILE A 40 13.60 -47.32 -15.24
C ILE A 40 14.92 -48.05 -15.54
N GLU A 41 15.65 -47.65 -16.59
CA GLU A 41 17.01 -48.16 -16.83
C GLU A 41 17.98 -47.77 -15.72
N LEU A 42 17.86 -46.56 -15.14
CA LEU A 42 18.66 -46.13 -13.99
C LEU A 42 18.40 -46.98 -12.74
N ALA A 43 17.12 -47.27 -12.46
CA ALA A 43 16.72 -48.15 -11.37
C ALA A 43 17.20 -49.60 -11.59
N ALA A 44 17.24 -50.06 -12.84
CA ALA A 44 17.79 -51.37 -13.20
C ALA A 44 19.34 -51.40 -13.12
N LEU A 45 20.02 -50.27 -13.39
CA LEU A 45 21.48 -50.15 -13.26
C LEU A 45 21.94 -50.15 -11.78
N VAL A 46 21.17 -49.50 -10.90
CA VAL A 46 21.31 -49.58 -9.43
C VAL A 46 21.14 -51.02 -8.95
N GLN A 47 20.24 -51.78 -9.56
CA GLN A 47 19.97 -53.19 -9.22
C GLN A 47 21.04 -54.17 -9.71
N SER A 48 21.89 -53.79 -10.67
CA SER A 48 22.86 -54.70 -11.33
C SER A 48 24.32 -54.49 -10.92
N HIS A 49 24.65 -53.48 -10.11
CA HIS A 49 26.01 -53.29 -9.58
C HIS A 49 26.31 -54.25 -8.42
N GLN A 50 26.92 -55.39 -8.75
CA GLN A 50 27.24 -56.54 -7.91
C GLN A 50 28.17 -56.32 -6.68
N ASN A 51 28.47 -55.09 -6.28
CA ASN A 51 29.37 -54.82 -5.15
C ASN A 51 28.73 -54.09 -3.96
N VAL A 52 27.40 -53.92 -3.96
CA VAL A 52 26.66 -53.39 -2.81
C VAL A 52 25.58 -54.40 -2.45
N ASN A 53 25.87 -55.27 -1.49
CA ASN A 53 25.00 -56.35 -1.05
C ASN A 53 23.89 -55.78 -0.13
N VAL A 54 22.95 -55.04 -0.70
CA VAL A 54 21.77 -54.53 0.01
C VAL A 54 20.57 -55.41 -0.36
N PRO A 55 19.93 -56.11 0.59
CA PRO A 55 18.79 -56.96 0.29
C PRO A 55 17.65 -56.16 -0.36
N LYS A 56 17.03 -56.72 -1.42
CA LYS A 56 15.96 -56.10 -2.24
C LYS A 56 14.76 -55.52 -1.44
N LYS A 57 14.59 -55.98 -0.21
CA LYS A 57 13.51 -55.61 0.72
C LYS A 57 13.82 -54.32 1.50
N ASP A 58 15.07 -53.85 1.49
CA ASP A 58 15.51 -52.76 2.38
C ASP A 58 15.69 -51.38 1.70
N PHE A 59 15.55 -51.30 0.37
CA PHE A 59 15.73 -50.06 -0.38
C PHE A 59 14.82 -50.01 -1.61
N SER A 60 14.04 -48.94 -1.78
CA SER A 60 13.19 -48.74 -2.96
C SER A 60 13.18 -47.29 -3.44
N VAL A 61 13.29 -47.08 -4.76
CA VAL A 61 13.17 -45.75 -5.38
C VAL A 61 11.76 -45.63 -5.94
N ARG A 62 10.98 -44.63 -5.49
CA ARG A 62 9.55 -44.58 -5.83
C ARG A 62 9.09 -43.40 -6.67
N GLN A 63 9.78 -42.26 -6.76
CA GLN A 63 9.27 -41.17 -7.60
C GLN A 63 10.25 -40.05 -7.91
N ILE A 64 10.22 -39.57 -9.15
CA ILE A 64 10.82 -38.31 -9.59
C ILE A 64 9.67 -37.35 -9.93
N ARG A 65 9.69 -36.15 -9.36
CA ARG A 65 8.69 -35.11 -9.67
C ARG A 65 9.41 -33.83 -10.09
N THR A 66 9.15 -33.38 -11.32
CA THR A 66 9.60 -32.08 -11.79
C THR A 66 8.55 -31.03 -11.43
N HIS A 67 8.91 -30.06 -10.59
CA HIS A 67 7.99 -29.00 -10.17
C HIS A 67 8.19 -27.76 -11.05
N GLU A 68 7.58 -27.73 -12.24
CA GLU A 68 7.72 -26.63 -13.22
C GLU A 68 7.40 -25.25 -12.63
N ARG A 69 6.43 -25.17 -11.71
CA ARG A 69 6.02 -23.91 -11.06
C ARG A 69 7.14 -23.27 -10.23
N PHE A 70 7.93 -24.11 -9.57
CA PHE A 70 9.02 -23.72 -8.66
C PHE A 70 10.41 -23.90 -9.27
N GLY A 71 10.46 -24.50 -10.46
CA GLY A 71 11.66 -24.72 -11.25
C GLY A 71 12.68 -25.58 -10.54
N TYR A 72 12.30 -26.68 -9.89
CA TYR A 72 13.24 -27.64 -9.30
C TYR A 72 12.77 -29.08 -9.53
N THR A 73 13.70 -30.02 -9.55
CA THR A 73 13.41 -31.45 -9.65
C THR A 73 13.59 -32.11 -8.30
N GLU A 74 12.60 -32.88 -7.87
CA GLU A 74 12.61 -33.64 -6.62
C GLU A 74 12.81 -35.13 -6.91
N TYR A 75 13.85 -35.72 -6.32
CA TYR A 75 14.13 -37.15 -6.35
C TYR A 75 13.80 -37.74 -4.97
N ILE A 76 12.93 -38.73 -4.92
CA ILE A 76 12.49 -39.34 -3.66
C ILE A 76 12.98 -40.78 -3.59
N PHE A 77 13.83 -41.05 -2.60
CA PHE A 77 14.38 -42.36 -2.26
C PHE A 77 13.73 -42.85 -0.96
N GLU A 78 13.16 -44.04 -0.95
CA GLU A 78 12.59 -44.65 0.26
C GLU A 78 13.56 -45.72 0.77
N VAL A 79 14.09 -45.51 1.98
CA VAL A 79 15.08 -46.39 2.60
C VAL A 79 14.43 -47.03 3.81
N THR A 80 14.34 -48.36 3.81
CA THR A 80 13.68 -49.11 4.87
C THR A 80 14.63 -50.18 5.36
N VAL A 81 15.31 -49.99 6.48
CA VAL A 81 16.17 -51.02 7.06
C VAL A 81 15.44 -51.69 8.20
N GLY A 82 15.08 -52.96 8.02
CA GLY A 82 14.50 -53.78 9.10
C GLY A 82 15.46 -53.95 10.28
N ALA A 83 14.93 -54.12 11.50
CA ALA A 83 15.74 -54.32 12.71
C ALA A 83 16.71 -55.50 12.56
N ASP A 84 16.25 -56.57 11.91
CA ASP A 84 16.98 -57.81 11.64
C ASP A 84 18.20 -57.63 10.72
N HIS A 85 18.29 -56.49 10.03
CA HIS A 85 19.33 -56.16 9.05
C HIS A 85 20.27 -55.04 9.52
N MET A 86 20.07 -54.51 10.73
CA MET A 86 20.91 -53.43 11.28
C MET A 86 22.27 -53.89 11.80
N GLY A 87 22.46 -55.17 12.10
CA GLY A 87 23.72 -55.69 12.64
C GLY A 87 24.20 -54.87 13.84
N SER A 88 25.38 -54.24 13.71
CA SER A 88 25.86 -53.21 14.63
C SER A 88 25.65 -51.80 14.07
N LEU A 89 25.50 -50.79 14.96
CA LEU A 89 25.33 -49.39 14.54
C LEU A 89 26.44 -48.89 13.58
N PRO A 90 27.73 -49.26 13.77
CA PRO A 90 28.79 -48.97 12.79
C PRO A 90 28.55 -49.61 11.41
N ASP A 91 28.13 -50.88 11.35
CA ASP A 91 27.90 -51.58 10.08
C ASP A 91 26.70 -50.97 9.32
N PHE A 92 25.66 -50.55 10.05
CA PHE A 92 24.54 -49.81 9.49
C PHE A 92 24.99 -48.50 8.82
N PHE A 93 25.84 -47.71 9.49
CA PHE A 93 26.34 -46.45 8.91
C PHE A 93 27.25 -46.68 7.69
N VAL A 94 28.07 -47.73 7.71
CA VAL A 94 28.91 -48.10 6.56
C VAL A 94 28.05 -48.43 5.34
N ASN A 95 26.96 -49.18 5.53
CA ASN A 95 26.07 -49.58 4.45
C ASN A 95 25.25 -48.40 3.91
N ILE A 96 24.68 -47.56 4.78
CA ILE A 96 23.96 -46.35 4.35
C ILE A 96 24.91 -45.36 3.65
N ARG A 97 26.16 -45.24 4.10
CA ARG A 97 27.18 -44.39 3.47
C ARG A 97 27.42 -44.74 2.02
N ARG A 98 27.57 -46.03 1.72
CA ARG A 98 27.73 -46.54 0.35
C ARG A 98 26.54 -46.21 -0.56
N VAL A 99 25.32 -46.31 -0.05
CA VAL A 99 24.10 -46.01 -0.81
C VAL A 99 24.05 -44.54 -1.22
N PHE A 100 24.30 -43.63 -0.29
CA PHE A 100 24.29 -42.20 -0.58
C PHE A 100 25.52 -41.74 -1.38
N ASP A 101 26.70 -42.34 -1.18
CA ASP A 101 27.88 -42.14 -2.03
C ASP A 101 27.54 -42.39 -3.50
N TYR A 102 26.84 -43.49 -3.77
CA TYR A 102 26.42 -43.85 -5.12
C TYR A 102 25.36 -42.88 -5.68
N LEU A 103 24.37 -42.49 -4.87
CA LEU A 103 23.36 -41.51 -5.27
C LEU A 103 23.97 -40.14 -5.61
N ILE A 104 24.86 -39.62 -4.75
CA ILE A 104 25.56 -38.34 -4.95
C ILE A 104 26.40 -38.36 -6.22
N ASN A 105 27.19 -39.42 -6.43
CA ASN A 105 28.05 -39.55 -7.61
C ASN A 105 27.25 -39.71 -8.92
N THR A 106 26.13 -40.44 -8.89
CA THR A 106 25.23 -40.58 -10.04
C THR A 106 24.60 -39.24 -10.41
N MET A 107 24.24 -38.42 -9.43
CA MET A 107 23.65 -37.09 -9.67
C MET A 107 24.68 -36.06 -10.12
N LEU A 108 25.89 -36.12 -9.57
CA LEU A 108 27.02 -35.32 -10.07
C LEU A 108 27.30 -35.64 -11.55
N TYR A 109 27.17 -36.90 -11.97
CA TYR A 109 27.32 -37.32 -13.37
C TYR A 109 26.24 -36.72 -14.29
N TYR A 110 24.96 -36.71 -13.87
CA TYR A 110 23.88 -36.08 -14.66
C TYR A 110 23.91 -34.54 -14.63
N ALA A 111 24.44 -33.93 -13.56
CA ALA A 111 24.57 -32.48 -13.43
C ALA A 111 25.73 -31.88 -14.26
N GLN A 112 26.58 -32.69 -14.94
CA GLN A 112 27.75 -32.19 -15.67
C GLN A 112 27.45 -31.31 -16.91
N VAL A 113 26.19 -30.95 -17.16
CA VAL A 113 25.81 -30.03 -18.24
C VAL A 113 25.29 -28.69 -17.69
N ASN A 114 24.92 -28.59 -16.40
CA ASN A 114 24.46 -27.35 -15.76
C ASN A 114 24.92 -27.27 -14.29
N THR A 115 25.49 -26.14 -13.88
CA THR A 115 25.83 -25.91 -12.47
C THR A 115 24.55 -25.70 -11.67
N ASP A 116 24.05 -26.75 -11.02
CA ASP A 116 22.81 -26.71 -10.24
C ASP A 116 23.09 -26.72 -8.72
N LYS A 117 22.12 -26.26 -7.92
CA LYS A 117 22.16 -26.29 -6.45
C LYS A 117 21.34 -27.46 -5.92
N ALA A 118 21.73 -28.09 -4.82
CA ALA A 118 21.02 -29.22 -4.23
C ALA A 118 20.71 -29.04 -2.74
N ARG A 119 19.68 -29.75 -2.26
CA ARG A 119 19.34 -29.88 -0.82
C ARG A 119 18.82 -31.28 -0.54
N PHE A 120 19.35 -31.93 0.50
CA PHE A 120 18.78 -33.14 1.05
C PHE A 120 17.74 -32.85 2.13
N PHE A 121 16.73 -33.70 2.20
CA PHE A 121 15.67 -33.68 3.19
C PHE A 121 15.32 -35.11 3.59
N ILE A 122 15.24 -35.39 4.88
CA ILE A 122 14.89 -36.70 5.41
C ILE A 122 13.63 -36.51 6.25
N SER A 123 12.51 -37.03 5.77
CA SER A 123 11.17 -36.66 6.27
C SER A 123 10.77 -37.41 7.55
N ASN A 124 11.38 -38.58 7.82
CA ASN A 124 10.99 -39.52 8.87
C ASN A 124 12.14 -39.92 9.81
N ALA A 125 13.14 -39.04 10.02
CA ALA A 125 14.11 -39.25 11.10
C ALA A 125 13.41 -39.17 12.48
N PRO A 126 13.78 -39.99 13.48
CA PRO A 126 13.14 -40.00 14.78
C PRO A 126 13.13 -38.59 15.38
N ARG A 127 11.93 -38.05 15.61
CA ARG A 127 11.63 -36.78 16.31
C ARG A 127 11.83 -35.45 15.56
N THR A 128 12.65 -35.35 14.50
CA THR A 128 12.73 -34.14 13.64
C THR A 128 13.21 -34.43 12.21
N PRO A 129 12.57 -33.89 11.15
CA PRO A 129 13.07 -34.02 9.80
C PRO A 129 14.42 -33.29 9.63
N PHE A 130 15.41 -34.00 9.08
CA PHE A 130 16.75 -33.47 8.82
C PHE A 130 16.80 -32.81 7.44
N SER A 131 17.46 -31.65 7.31
CA SER A 131 17.65 -31.00 6.01
C SER A 131 18.95 -30.23 5.95
N THR A 132 19.63 -30.29 4.80
CA THR A 132 20.83 -29.49 4.55
C THR A 132 20.49 -28.06 4.12
N SER A 133 21.45 -27.14 4.25
CA SER A 133 21.42 -25.91 3.46
C SER A 133 21.43 -26.22 1.96
N VAL A 134 20.96 -25.27 1.14
CA VAL A 134 21.09 -25.37 -0.31
C VAL A 134 22.55 -25.10 -0.65
N LEU A 135 23.24 -26.05 -1.27
CA LEU A 135 24.66 -25.95 -1.67
C LEU A 135 24.77 -26.14 -3.17
N ASN A 136 25.88 -25.74 -3.80
CA ASN A 136 26.11 -26.14 -5.19
C ASN A 136 26.31 -27.65 -5.22
N VAL A 137 25.80 -28.31 -6.26
CA VAL A 137 25.94 -29.77 -6.42
C VAL A 137 27.43 -30.17 -6.40
N THR A 138 28.32 -29.33 -6.95
CA THR A 138 29.78 -29.53 -6.93
C THR A 138 30.42 -29.45 -5.54
N ASP A 139 29.78 -28.78 -4.58
CA ASP A 139 30.30 -28.59 -3.22
C ASP A 139 29.80 -29.69 -2.26
N PHE A 140 28.96 -30.62 -2.75
CA PHE A 140 28.54 -31.79 -1.99
C PHE A 140 29.63 -32.87 -2.01
N THR A 141 30.27 -33.08 -0.85
CA THR A 141 31.02 -34.31 -0.59
C THR A 141 30.17 -35.23 0.27
N THR A 142 30.16 -36.53 -0.03
CA THR A 142 29.41 -37.50 0.76
C THR A 142 29.85 -37.48 2.22
N GLU A 143 31.14 -37.30 2.47
CA GLU A 143 31.71 -37.24 3.81
C GLU A 143 31.13 -36.11 4.67
N MET A 144 30.90 -34.93 4.10
CA MET A 144 30.34 -33.79 4.84
C MET A 144 28.88 -34.02 5.23
N PHE A 145 28.10 -34.68 4.36
CA PHE A 145 26.73 -35.08 4.66
C PHE A 145 26.69 -36.19 5.72
N PHE A 146 27.50 -37.23 5.56
CA PHE A 146 27.53 -38.38 6.47
C PHE A 146 27.96 -38.01 7.87
N ASN A 147 28.99 -37.17 8.03
CA ASN A 147 29.47 -36.80 9.36
C ASN A 147 28.40 -36.05 10.18
N ILE A 148 27.51 -35.30 9.52
CA ILE A 148 26.41 -34.59 10.18
C ILE A 148 25.23 -35.54 10.43
N PHE A 149 24.91 -36.40 9.46
CA PHE A 149 23.84 -37.39 9.56
C PHE A 149 24.13 -38.45 10.63
N GLU A 150 25.35 -38.95 10.69
CA GLU A 150 25.82 -39.93 11.68
C GLU A 150 25.70 -39.37 13.11
N LYS A 151 26.15 -38.14 13.36
CA LYS A 151 25.97 -37.45 14.66
C LYS A 151 24.49 -37.33 15.06
N HIS A 152 23.61 -37.04 14.10
CA HIS A 152 22.18 -36.91 14.36
C HIS A 152 21.53 -38.26 14.70
N MET A 153 21.95 -39.33 14.02
CA MET A 153 21.41 -40.68 14.19
C MET A 153 21.96 -41.39 15.43
N GLN A 154 23.22 -41.17 15.81
CA GLN A 154 23.81 -41.66 17.06
C GLN A 154 23.01 -41.19 18.30
N SER A 155 22.42 -39.98 18.23
CA SER A 155 21.57 -39.42 19.29
C SER A 155 20.23 -40.17 19.47
N ASN A 156 19.85 -41.04 18.53
CA ASN A 156 18.61 -41.85 18.55
C ASN A 156 18.89 -43.36 18.35
N ALA A 157 20.14 -43.79 18.50
CA ALA A 157 20.62 -45.13 18.15
C ALA A 157 19.80 -46.26 18.77
N GLN A 158 19.42 -46.14 20.05
CA GLN A 158 18.68 -47.19 20.76
C GLN A 158 17.25 -47.38 20.25
N GLU A 159 16.59 -46.30 19.84
CA GLU A 159 15.22 -46.33 19.29
C GLU A 159 15.22 -46.97 17.89
N ILE A 160 16.28 -46.74 17.13
CA ILE A 160 16.52 -47.26 15.79
C ILE A 160 16.87 -48.75 15.82
N ILE A 161 17.76 -49.18 16.73
CA ILE A 161 18.12 -50.60 16.90
C ILE A 161 16.90 -51.43 17.29
N ASN A 162 16.06 -50.92 18.21
CA ASN A 162 14.94 -51.69 18.75
C ASN A 162 13.74 -51.80 17.79
N ASN A 163 13.57 -50.85 16.85
CA ASN A 163 12.35 -50.77 16.03
C ASN A 163 12.62 -50.74 14.51
N GLY A 164 13.88 -50.86 14.08
CA GLY A 164 14.28 -50.66 12.69
C GLY A 164 14.25 -49.18 12.27
N TRP A 165 14.59 -48.91 11.01
CA TRP A 165 14.60 -47.55 10.46
C TRP A 165 13.93 -47.49 9.10
N ASN A 166 12.76 -46.86 9.03
CA ASN A 166 12.11 -46.53 7.77
C ASN A 166 12.08 -45.02 7.60
N THR A 167 12.75 -44.52 6.55
CA THR A 167 12.66 -43.11 6.19
C THR A 167 12.55 -42.90 4.70
N THR A 168 11.93 -41.77 4.35
CA THR A 168 12.07 -41.20 3.01
C THR A 168 13.18 -40.16 3.02
N VAL A 169 14.07 -40.26 2.05
CA VAL A 169 15.11 -39.29 1.72
C VAL A 169 14.72 -38.62 0.42
N SER A 170 14.37 -37.35 0.49
CA SER A 170 14.09 -36.50 -0.67
C SER A 170 15.30 -35.63 -0.98
N LEU A 171 15.69 -35.58 -2.24
CA LEU A 171 16.65 -34.61 -2.75
C LEU A 171 15.96 -33.62 -3.68
N TYR A 172 16.26 -32.36 -3.45
CA TYR A 172 15.83 -31.26 -4.31
C TYR A 172 17.02 -30.73 -5.10
N ILE A 173 16.92 -30.73 -6.43
CA ILE A 173 17.89 -30.09 -7.34
C ILE A 173 17.25 -28.85 -7.96
N PHE A 174 17.89 -27.71 -7.73
CA PHE A 174 17.46 -26.39 -8.16
C PHE A 174 18.39 -25.85 -9.26
N PRO A 175 17.87 -25.10 -10.24
CA PRO A 175 18.65 -24.42 -11.24
C PRO A 175 19.47 -23.30 -10.58
N ASN A 176 20.59 -22.97 -11.21
CA ASN A 176 21.59 -22.02 -10.70
C ASN A 176 21.01 -20.66 -10.21
N ASN A 177 19.94 -20.20 -10.85
CA ASN A 177 19.26 -18.93 -10.58
C ASN A 177 18.39 -18.97 -9.30
N TYR A 178 18.37 -20.10 -8.58
CA TYR A 178 17.61 -20.25 -7.34
C TYR A 178 18.26 -19.48 -6.18
N VAL A 179 17.50 -18.54 -5.62
CA VAL A 179 17.87 -17.76 -4.43
C VAL A 179 17.13 -18.33 -3.22
N ALA A 180 17.84 -19.07 -2.38
CA ALA A 180 17.28 -19.65 -1.17
C ALA A 180 16.88 -18.53 -0.17
N ARG A 181 15.59 -18.44 0.17
CA ARG A 181 15.13 -17.63 1.31
C ARG A 181 15.57 -18.32 2.61
N THR A 182 16.67 -17.88 3.21
CA THR A 182 17.10 -18.34 4.53
C THR A 182 16.05 -17.98 5.58
N LYS A 183 15.34 -19.00 6.08
CA LYS A 183 14.62 -18.94 7.35
C LYS A 183 15.33 -19.85 8.31
N THR A 184 16.06 -19.26 9.23
CA THR A 184 16.56 -19.93 10.42
C THR A 184 15.41 -20.54 11.23
N SER A 185 15.77 -21.68 11.83
CA SER A 185 14.99 -22.74 12.45
C SER A 185 14.01 -22.29 13.55
N ARG A 186 12.86 -22.96 13.62
CA ARG A 186 12.15 -23.25 14.88
C ARG A 186 11.43 -24.59 14.68
N VAL A 187 11.98 -25.62 15.31
CA VAL A 187 11.40 -26.94 15.50
C VAL A 187 10.05 -26.78 16.23
N LYS A 188 8.98 -27.38 15.71
CA LYS A 188 7.75 -27.66 16.49
C LYS A 188 7.40 -29.13 16.33
N LYS A 189 7.39 -29.82 17.47
CA LYS A 189 6.90 -31.18 17.69
C LYS A 189 5.52 -31.38 17.06
N LYS A 190 5.36 -32.49 16.32
CA LYS A 190 4.06 -33.06 15.96
C LYS A 190 3.43 -33.67 17.21
N LYS A 191 2.19 -33.29 17.53
CA LYS A 191 1.19 -34.20 18.08
C LYS A 191 -0.02 -34.13 17.16
N THR A 192 -0.47 -35.32 16.81
CA THR A 192 -1.56 -35.72 15.92
C THR A 192 -2.92 -35.39 16.54
N GLN A 193 -3.75 -34.63 15.83
CA GLN A 193 -5.22 -34.76 15.79
C GLN A 193 -5.80 -33.71 14.81
N SER A 194 -6.73 -34.19 13.97
CA SER A 194 -7.76 -33.47 13.19
C SER A 194 -7.37 -32.24 12.35
N LYS A 195 -7.60 -32.33 11.04
CA LYS A 195 -7.52 -31.24 10.06
C LYS A 195 -8.84 -30.45 10.07
N LEU A 196 -8.97 -29.47 10.95
CA LEU A 196 -9.88 -28.31 10.86
C LEU A 196 -9.32 -27.26 11.83
N TYR A 197 -9.51 -25.96 11.60
CA TYR A 197 -8.89 -24.81 12.31
C TYR A 197 -7.46 -24.41 11.90
N LYS A 198 -7.30 -23.88 10.67
CA LYS A 198 -6.08 -23.11 10.33
C LYS A 198 -6.26 -21.84 9.50
N TYR A 199 -7.48 -21.30 9.46
CA TYR A 199 -7.71 -19.90 9.12
C TYR A 199 -8.46 -19.26 10.30
N PHE A 200 -7.89 -18.17 10.83
CA PHE A 200 -8.28 -17.40 12.02
C PHE A 200 -7.82 -17.93 13.40
N GLY A 201 -7.05 -17.08 14.09
CA GLY A 201 -6.84 -17.12 15.55
C GLY A 201 -5.82 -18.11 16.14
N LYS A 202 -4.60 -17.65 16.47
CA LYS A 202 -4.00 -18.02 17.76
C LYS A 202 -3.52 -16.76 18.47
N ASN A 203 -4.23 -16.42 19.54
CA ASN A 203 -3.76 -15.50 20.57
C ASN A 203 -2.54 -16.12 21.27
N THR A 204 -1.40 -15.47 21.17
CA THR A 204 -0.37 -15.50 22.23
C THR A 204 0.17 -14.09 22.38
N THR A 205 0.04 -13.56 23.59
CA THR A 205 0.71 -12.38 24.09
C THR A 205 2.21 -12.66 24.16
N GLU A 206 2.99 -12.12 23.24
CA GLU A 206 4.41 -11.77 23.40
C GLU A 206 4.89 -10.97 22.19
N SER A 207 5.81 -10.05 22.45
CA SER A 207 6.48 -9.12 21.54
C SER A 207 6.69 -9.61 20.10
N GLY A 208 6.52 -8.68 19.16
CA GLY A 208 6.62 -8.94 17.72
C GLY A 208 7.86 -9.72 17.29
N SER A 209 7.65 -10.83 16.58
CA SER A 209 8.53 -11.30 15.51
C SER A 209 7.72 -12.13 14.51
N GLY A 210 7.96 -11.88 13.22
CA GLY A 210 6.97 -12.09 12.16
C GLY A 210 6.69 -13.52 11.70
N ARG A 211 5.67 -13.66 10.85
CA ARG A 211 5.51 -14.60 9.71
C ARG A 211 4.09 -14.43 9.14
N LYS A 212 3.82 -14.28 7.83
CA LYS A 212 4.64 -14.14 6.63
C LYS A 212 3.94 -13.08 5.75
N LYS A 213 4.68 -12.10 5.22
CA LYS A 213 4.28 -11.39 4.00
C LYS A 213 4.21 -12.44 2.88
N ASN A 214 3.02 -12.78 2.41
CA ASN A 214 2.85 -13.20 1.03
C ASN A 214 2.71 -11.92 0.21
N ASN A 215 3.85 -11.29 -0.11
CA ASN A 215 3.89 -10.53 -1.34
C ASN A 215 3.74 -11.55 -2.48
N PRO A 216 2.77 -11.42 -3.39
CA PRO A 216 2.88 -12.10 -4.67
C PRO A 216 4.17 -11.57 -5.31
N VAL A 217 5.18 -12.43 -5.43
CA VAL A 217 6.28 -12.17 -6.35
C VAL A 217 5.70 -12.45 -7.72
N PHE A 218 5.31 -11.36 -8.38
CA PHE A 218 5.17 -11.30 -9.83
C PHE A 218 6.44 -11.87 -10.45
N LYS A 219 6.32 -13.02 -11.11
CA LYS A 219 7.29 -13.40 -12.14
C LYS A 219 7.25 -12.30 -13.21
N HIS A 220 8.43 -11.89 -13.67
CA HIS A 220 8.59 -10.85 -14.67
C HIS A 220 7.73 -11.13 -15.91
N GLY A 221 6.83 -10.19 -16.22
CA GLY A 221 5.99 -10.22 -17.40
C GLY A 221 4.74 -9.38 -17.22
N ARG A 222 4.87 -8.04 -17.36
CA ARG A 222 3.81 -7.01 -17.31
C ARG A 222 3.18 -6.75 -15.92
N GLU A 223 3.21 -5.51 -15.47
CA GLU A 223 2.59 -5.06 -14.21
C GLU A 223 1.08 -5.37 -14.20
N VAL A 224 0.58 -6.05 -13.15
CA VAL A 224 -0.87 -6.26 -12.97
C VAL A 224 -1.53 -4.99 -12.48
N ARG A 225 -2.38 -4.41 -13.33
CA ARG A 225 -3.22 -3.24 -13.03
C ARG A 225 -4.57 -3.67 -12.46
N HIS A 226 -5.09 -2.93 -11.49
CA HIS A 226 -6.45 -3.11 -11.00
C HIS A 226 -7.45 -2.61 -12.06
N GLY A 227 -8.50 -3.39 -12.35
CA GLY A 227 -9.49 -3.06 -13.39
C GLY A 227 -9.05 -3.33 -14.83
N VAL A 228 -8.03 -4.18 -15.03
CA VAL A 228 -7.62 -4.72 -16.33
C VAL A 228 -7.73 -6.23 -16.29
N PHE A 229 -8.47 -6.81 -17.23
CA PHE A 229 -8.44 -8.23 -17.52
C PHE A 229 -7.33 -8.49 -18.54
N GLN A 230 -6.26 -9.15 -18.08
CA GLN A 230 -5.09 -9.44 -18.91
C GLN A 230 -5.41 -10.58 -19.87
N ILE A 231 -5.26 -10.30 -21.17
CA ILE A 231 -5.39 -11.32 -22.20
C ILE A 231 -4.05 -12.05 -22.30
N GLY A 232 -4.05 -13.32 -21.88
CA GLY A 232 -2.87 -14.18 -22.02
C GLY A 232 -2.49 -14.38 -23.49
N ASN A 233 -1.21 -14.62 -23.77
CA ASN A 233 -0.78 -15.08 -25.09
C ASN A 233 -1.43 -16.46 -25.34
N SER A 234 -2.44 -16.51 -26.22
CA SER A 234 -3.10 -17.77 -26.57
C SER A 234 -2.20 -18.63 -27.47
N ASN A 235 -2.61 -19.87 -27.71
CA ASN A 235 -1.98 -20.77 -28.69
C ASN A 235 -2.01 -20.19 -30.13
N VAL A 236 -2.88 -19.22 -30.40
CA VAL A 236 -2.97 -18.50 -31.67
C VAL A 236 -2.20 -17.19 -31.57
N LYS A 237 -0.98 -17.15 -32.14
CA LYS A 237 -0.13 -15.95 -32.18
C LYS A 237 -0.93 -14.73 -32.65
N ASN A 238 -0.78 -13.60 -31.94
CA ASN A 238 -1.35 -12.29 -32.28
C ASN A 238 -2.88 -12.14 -32.20
N SER A 239 -3.61 -13.02 -31.50
CA SER A 239 -5.08 -12.94 -31.31
C SER A 239 -5.56 -12.04 -30.16
N CYS A 240 -4.67 -11.26 -29.53
CA CYS A 240 -4.98 -10.49 -28.32
C CYS A 240 -6.13 -9.49 -28.49
N LEU A 241 -6.22 -8.80 -29.64
CA LEU A 241 -7.32 -7.87 -29.92
C LEU A 241 -8.67 -8.61 -30.01
N ALA A 242 -8.70 -9.73 -30.74
CA ALA A 242 -9.91 -10.54 -30.91
C ALA A 242 -10.45 -11.03 -29.56
N LEU A 243 -9.56 -11.60 -28.76
CA LEU A 243 -9.91 -12.07 -27.43
C LEU A 243 -10.35 -10.93 -26.51
N ALA A 244 -9.68 -9.78 -26.54
CA ALA A 244 -10.08 -8.62 -25.74
C ALA A 244 -11.49 -8.10 -26.11
N LEU A 245 -11.84 -8.10 -27.41
CA LEU A 245 -13.16 -7.70 -27.89
C LEU A 245 -14.25 -8.72 -27.57
N LEU A 246 -13.97 -10.02 -27.75
CA LEU A 246 -14.91 -11.10 -27.40
C LEU A 246 -15.21 -11.12 -25.90
N VAL A 247 -14.17 -11.05 -25.06
CA VAL A 247 -14.33 -10.94 -23.60
C VAL A 247 -15.06 -9.64 -23.24
N GLY A 248 -14.73 -8.52 -23.91
CA GLY A 248 -15.39 -7.23 -23.70
C GLY A 248 -16.89 -7.28 -23.99
N LYS A 249 -17.30 -7.90 -25.10
CA LYS A 249 -18.70 -8.12 -25.46
C LYS A 249 -19.43 -8.98 -24.42
N SER A 250 -18.84 -10.10 -24.00
CA SER A 250 -19.42 -10.94 -22.97
C SER A 250 -19.64 -10.18 -21.65
N TYR A 251 -18.66 -9.36 -21.25
CA TYR A 251 -18.77 -8.53 -20.04
C TYR A 251 -19.83 -7.42 -20.14
N LEU A 252 -20.02 -6.84 -21.33
CA LEU A 252 -21.05 -5.82 -21.57
C LEU A 252 -22.46 -6.41 -21.51
N HIS A 253 -22.67 -7.56 -22.14
CA HIS A 253 -23.98 -8.22 -22.18
C HIS A 253 -24.29 -9.11 -20.96
N ASP A 254 -23.32 -9.24 -20.03
CA ASP A 254 -23.38 -10.10 -18.84
C ASP A 254 -23.82 -11.55 -19.14
N ASP A 255 -23.26 -12.13 -20.20
CA ASP A 255 -23.64 -13.45 -20.69
C ASP A 255 -23.09 -14.62 -19.83
N SER A 256 -23.43 -15.85 -20.23
CA SER A 256 -22.99 -17.06 -19.52
C SER A 256 -21.46 -17.22 -19.48
N ASP A 257 -20.74 -16.66 -20.44
CA ASP A 257 -19.28 -16.73 -20.52
C ASP A 257 -18.62 -15.69 -19.61
N ALA A 258 -19.21 -14.49 -19.49
CA ALA A 258 -18.83 -13.52 -18.46
C ALA A 258 -19.01 -14.08 -17.04
N SER A 259 -20.09 -14.82 -16.80
CA SER A 259 -20.32 -15.50 -15.52
C SER A 259 -19.25 -16.57 -15.21
N LYS A 260 -18.82 -17.36 -16.21
CA LYS A 260 -17.72 -18.33 -16.07
C LYS A 260 -16.39 -17.63 -15.77
N LEU A 261 -16.10 -16.54 -16.48
CA LEU A 261 -14.88 -15.74 -16.31
C LEU A 261 -14.82 -15.05 -14.93
N LYS A 262 -15.95 -14.54 -14.42
CA LYS A 262 -16.04 -13.91 -13.09
C LYS A 262 -15.86 -14.93 -11.95
N ARG A 263 -16.29 -16.18 -12.13
CA ARG A 263 -16.17 -17.25 -11.12
C ARG A 263 -14.77 -17.85 -11.04
N ASN A 264 -14.00 -17.85 -12.12
CA ASN A 264 -12.66 -18.45 -12.15
C ASN A 264 -11.69 -17.67 -13.05
N ASN A 265 -10.97 -16.71 -12.44
CA ASN A 265 -10.01 -15.83 -13.12
C ASN A 265 -8.81 -16.54 -13.80
N ASN A 266 -8.66 -17.86 -13.65
CA ASN A 266 -7.57 -18.65 -14.26
C ASN A 266 -8.03 -19.59 -15.38
N LEU A 267 -9.29 -19.51 -15.84
CA LEU A 267 -9.77 -20.31 -16.96
C LEU A 267 -9.00 -19.94 -18.26
N PRO A 268 -8.50 -20.93 -19.04
CA PRO A 268 -7.91 -20.65 -20.35
C PRO A 268 -8.99 -20.10 -21.29
N LEU A 269 -8.74 -18.94 -21.90
CA LEU A 269 -9.70 -18.33 -22.85
C LEU A 269 -10.03 -19.25 -24.04
N SER A 270 -9.11 -20.15 -24.42
CA SER A 270 -9.30 -21.18 -25.44
C SER A 270 -10.31 -22.27 -25.07
N SER A 271 -10.74 -22.35 -23.79
CA SER A 271 -11.81 -23.24 -23.34
C SER A 271 -13.20 -22.59 -23.40
N ILE A 272 -13.26 -21.29 -23.68
CA ILE A 272 -14.49 -20.49 -23.70
C ILE A 272 -14.79 -20.00 -25.11
N TYR A 273 -13.79 -19.48 -25.81
CA TYR A 273 -13.92 -19.01 -27.19
C TYR A 273 -13.20 -19.97 -28.13
N THR A 274 -13.91 -20.43 -29.16
CA THR A 274 -13.36 -21.32 -30.20
C THR A 274 -12.48 -20.56 -31.18
N ASP A 275 -11.54 -21.26 -31.84
CA ASP A 275 -10.71 -20.68 -32.91
C ASP A 275 -11.58 -20.12 -34.07
N ASP A 276 -12.76 -20.69 -34.29
CA ASP A 276 -13.75 -20.19 -35.26
C ASP A 276 -14.28 -18.80 -34.88
N SER A 277 -14.51 -18.54 -33.58
CA SER A 277 -15.01 -17.23 -33.10
C SER A 277 -13.96 -16.14 -33.27
N ILE A 278 -12.69 -16.47 -33.04
CA ILE A 278 -11.55 -15.57 -33.26
C ILE A 278 -11.41 -15.29 -34.77
N THR A 279 -11.44 -16.34 -35.59
CA THR A 279 -11.31 -16.26 -37.05
C THR A 279 -12.45 -15.45 -37.66
N ASN A 280 -13.68 -15.63 -37.17
CA ASN A 280 -14.85 -14.88 -37.63
C ASN A 280 -14.70 -13.36 -37.43
N MET A 281 -14.21 -12.91 -36.25
CA MET A 281 -13.96 -11.49 -36.01
C MET A 281 -12.94 -10.89 -36.98
N TYR A 282 -11.82 -11.59 -37.22
CA TYR A 282 -10.80 -11.17 -38.18
C TYR A 282 -11.35 -11.12 -39.62
N THR A 283 -12.15 -12.11 -40.03
CA THR A 283 -12.79 -12.17 -41.35
C THR A 283 -13.75 -11.00 -41.57
N ILE A 284 -14.65 -10.74 -40.60
CA ILE A 284 -15.59 -9.61 -40.67
C ILE A 284 -14.84 -8.27 -40.74
N SER A 285 -13.76 -8.13 -39.97
CA SER A 285 -12.92 -6.94 -39.97
C SER A 285 -11.99 -6.84 -41.20
N GLN A 286 -11.95 -7.85 -42.07
CA GLN A 286 -11.01 -8.02 -43.19
C GLN A 286 -9.53 -7.86 -42.78
N LEU A 287 -9.19 -8.33 -41.58
CA LEU A 287 -7.83 -8.29 -41.06
C LEU A 287 -7.15 -9.66 -41.20
N PRO A 288 -5.84 -9.71 -41.47
CA PRO A 288 -5.11 -10.97 -41.61
C PRO A 288 -5.05 -11.73 -40.28
N VAL A 289 -5.66 -12.91 -40.24
CA VAL A 289 -5.64 -13.83 -39.10
C VAL A 289 -4.19 -14.13 -38.71
N GLY A 290 -3.86 -13.99 -37.41
CA GLY A 290 -2.54 -14.31 -36.89
C GLY A 290 -1.46 -13.23 -37.07
N LYS A 291 -1.79 -12.04 -37.59
CA LYS A 291 -0.90 -10.86 -37.60
C LYS A 291 -1.28 -9.85 -36.51
N PRO A 292 -0.31 -9.13 -35.92
CA PRO A 292 -0.60 -8.12 -34.91
C PRO A 292 -1.35 -6.93 -35.55
N VAL A 293 -2.41 -6.49 -34.89
CA VAL A 293 -3.27 -5.39 -35.36
C VAL A 293 -2.75 -4.06 -34.83
N ARG A 294 -2.52 -3.10 -35.72
CA ARG A 294 -2.01 -1.76 -35.38
C ARG A 294 -3.13 -0.77 -35.10
N LEU A 295 -2.79 0.34 -34.45
CA LEU A 295 -3.73 1.41 -34.10
C LEU A 295 -4.49 1.99 -35.30
N ASP A 296 -3.83 2.13 -36.45
CA ASP A 296 -4.42 2.65 -37.69
C ASP A 296 -5.44 1.70 -38.34
N GLN A 297 -5.51 0.46 -37.87
CA GLN A 297 -6.47 -0.55 -38.35
C GLN A 297 -7.71 -0.66 -37.45
N LEU A 298 -7.72 0.00 -36.29
CA LEU A 298 -8.86 0.02 -35.36
C LEU A 298 -10.13 0.67 -35.93
N PRO A 299 -10.06 1.72 -36.78
CA PRO A 299 -11.24 2.25 -37.47
C PRO A 299 -12.00 1.18 -38.26
N ASP A 300 -11.30 0.32 -39.01
CA ASP A 300 -11.94 -0.76 -39.78
C ASP A 300 -12.60 -1.82 -38.87
N VAL A 301 -11.95 -2.16 -37.75
CA VAL A 301 -12.51 -3.08 -36.75
C VAL A 301 -13.79 -2.50 -36.15
N TYR A 302 -13.76 -1.21 -35.80
CA TYR A 302 -14.95 -0.54 -35.27
C TYR A 302 -16.07 -0.51 -36.31
N GLU A 303 -15.81 0.02 -37.51
CA GLU A 303 -16.83 0.20 -38.56
C GLU A 303 -17.47 -1.11 -39.01
N ARG A 304 -16.69 -2.20 -39.10
CA ARG A 304 -17.17 -3.47 -39.70
C ARG A 304 -17.63 -4.50 -38.68
N TYR A 305 -17.14 -4.46 -37.44
CA TYR A 305 -17.45 -5.48 -36.44
C TYR A 305 -18.25 -4.95 -35.24
N LEU A 306 -17.93 -3.77 -34.70
CA LEU A 306 -18.55 -3.27 -33.46
C LEU A 306 -19.71 -2.30 -33.71
N LYS A 307 -19.63 -1.47 -34.75
CA LYS A 307 -20.61 -0.42 -35.05
C LYS A 307 -22.00 -0.97 -35.35
N GLN A 308 -22.07 -2.11 -36.04
CA GLN A 308 -23.34 -2.81 -36.32
C GLN A 308 -24.07 -3.27 -35.05
N ASP A 309 -23.32 -3.52 -33.97
CA ASP A 309 -23.86 -3.94 -32.67
C ASP A 309 -24.09 -2.75 -31.72
N GLY A 310 -23.86 -1.51 -32.19
CA GLY A 310 -23.99 -0.30 -31.38
C GLY A 310 -22.92 -0.14 -30.29
N ILE A 311 -21.77 -0.84 -30.41
CA ILE A 311 -20.72 -0.84 -29.40
C ILE A 311 -19.59 0.11 -29.78
N ASP A 312 -19.28 1.06 -28.91
CA ASP A 312 -18.17 2.00 -29.07
C ASP A 312 -16.84 1.42 -28.55
N LEU A 313 -15.73 1.85 -29.15
CA LEU A 313 -14.38 1.38 -28.81
C LEU A 313 -13.48 2.55 -28.37
N VAL A 314 -12.92 2.43 -27.16
CA VAL A 314 -11.94 3.37 -26.61
C VAL A 314 -10.66 2.64 -26.23
N VAL A 315 -9.51 3.10 -26.71
CA VAL A 315 -8.21 2.46 -26.44
C VAL A 315 -7.27 3.41 -25.69
N PHE A 316 -6.74 2.95 -24.57
CA PHE A 316 -5.69 3.61 -23.80
C PHE A 316 -4.29 3.09 -24.19
N SER A 317 -3.27 3.93 -24.32
CA SER A 317 -1.89 3.49 -24.59
C SER A 317 -0.98 3.62 -23.38
N LYS A 318 -0.29 2.54 -23.01
CA LYS A 318 0.74 2.60 -21.97
C LYS A 318 1.93 3.48 -22.38
N GLN A 319 2.34 3.43 -23.65
CA GLN A 319 3.47 4.24 -24.15
C GLN A 319 3.17 5.73 -24.05
N GLN A 320 1.90 6.11 -24.15
CA GLN A 320 1.45 7.50 -23.98
C GLN A 320 0.86 7.78 -22.58
N ALA A 321 1.42 7.15 -21.55
CA ALA A 321 1.06 7.39 -20.15
C ALA A 321 -0.45 7.20 -19.85
N ASP A 322 -1.04 6.17 -20.45
CA ASP A 322 -2.46 5.81 -20.34
C ASP A 322 -3.42 6.86 -20.90
N SER A 323 -2.96 7.66 -21.86
CA SER A 323 -3.83 8.51 -22.67
C SER A 323 -4.74 7.67 -23.57
N ILE A 324 -5.88 8.25 -23.93
CA ILE A 324 -6.73 7.70 -24.99
C ILE A 324 -6.04 7.97 -26.33
N VAL A 325 -5.79 6.89 -27.08
CA VAL A 325 -5.16 6.93 -28.41
C VAL A 325 -6.14 6.65 -29.55
N TYR A 326 -7.30 6.07 -29.23
CA TYR A 326 -8.40 5.86 -30.17
C TYR A 326 -9.73 5.96 -29.43
N ASP A 327 -10.72 6.64 -30.01
CA ASP A 327 -12.07 6.82 -29.47
C ASP A 327 -13.04 6.92 -30.64
N SER A 328 -13.77 5.83 -30.92
CA SER A 328 -14.68 5.72 -32.06
C SER A 328 -15.82 6.75 -32.08
N ARG A 329 -16.07 7.41 -30.94
CA ARG A 329 -17.15 8.38 -30.78
C ARG A 329 -16.78 9.77 -31.31
N LEU A 330 -15.51 9.99 -31.64
CA LEU A 330 -15.02 11.29 -32.11
C LEU A 330 -15.17 11.49 -33.63
N ASP A 331 -15.54 10.44 -34.38
CA ASP A 331 -15.65 10.48 -35.86
C ASP A 331 -17.03 10.93 -36.38
N ALA A 332 -18.03 11.10 -35.53
CA ALA A 332 -19.31 11.68 -35.94
C ALA A 332 -19.31 13.20 -35.72
N ASN A 333 -19.58 13.98 -36.76
CA ASN A 333 -19.97 15.39 -36.68
C ASN A 333 -21.29 15.63 -35.90
N GLU A 334 -21.75 14.67 -35.10
CA GLU A 334 -22.91 14.73 -34.22
C GLU A 334 -22.46 14.71 -32.74
N CYS A 335 -23.17 15.47 -31.91
CA CYS A 335 -22.89 15.76 -30.51
C CYS A 335 -22.40 14.58 -29.63
N LEU A 336 -21.47 14.90 -28.71
CA LEU A 336 -21.05 14.14 -27.50
C LEU A 336 -22.19 13.89 -26.47
N HIS A 337 -23.44 13.79 -26.93
CA HIS A 337 -24.64 13.60 -26.10
C HIS A 337 -25.33 12.25 -26.28
N ARG A 338 -24.79 11.31 -27.08
CA ARG A 338 -25.23 9.91 -26.99
C ARG A 338 -24.63 9.27 -25.73
N VAL A 339 -25.36 9.37 -24.62
CA VAL A 339 -25.10 8.60 -23.39
C VAL A 339 -26.01 7.38 -23.41
N THR A 340 -25.80 6.43 -24.33
CA THR A 340 -26.52 5.13 -24.30
C THR A 340 -25.85 3.99 -25.08
N ASN A 341 -24.63 4.12 -25.61
CA ASN A 341 -23.97 2.99 -26.27
C ASN A 341 -23.09 2.24 -25.28
N ASP A 342 -23.10 0.92 -25.37
CA ASP A 342 -22.17 0.03 -24.68
C ASP A 342 -20.74 0.34 -25.17
N VAL A 343 -19.79 0.54 -24.24
CA VAL A 343 -18.40 0.94 -24.58
C VAL A 343 -17.42 -0.12 -24.13
N ILE A 344 -16.60 -0.62 -25.06
CA ILE A 344 -15.44 -1.46 -24.74
C ILE A 344 -14.21 -0.58 -24.55
N PHE A 345 -13.54 -0.73 -23.41
CA PHE A 345 -12.28 -0.06 -23.11
C PHE A 345 -11.12 -1.04 -23.23
N LEU A 346 -10.12 -0.73 -24.04
CA LEU A 346 -8.91 -1.53 -24.21
C LEU A 346 -7.66 -0.81 -23.71
N TRP A 347 -6.64 -1.58 -23.34
CA TRP A 347 -5.32 -1.08 -22.98
C TRP A 347 -4.26 -1.66 -23.91
N LEU A 348 -3.62 -0.80 -24.69
CA LEU A 348 -2.54 -1.12 -25.60
C LEU A 348 -1.19 -0.99 -24.88
N ASN A 349 -0.42 -2.09 -24.88
CA ASN A 349 0.92 -2.17 -24.33
C ASN A 349 1.81 -3.00 -25.27
N ASP A 350 2.80 -2.35 -25.87
CA ASP A 350 3.76 -2.90 -26.84
C ASP A 350 3.14 -3.80 -27.92
N GLY A 351 2.08 -3.30 -28.59
CA GLY A 351 1.36 -4.02 -29.65
C GLY A 351 0.36 -5.07 -29.16
N HIS A 352 0.19 -5.21 -27.83
CA HIS A 352 -0.75 -6.14 -27.21
C HIS A 352 -1.95 -5.41 -26.61
N TYR A 353 -3.16 -5.94 -26.80
CA TYR A 353 -4.40 -5.40 -26.25
C TYR A 353 -4.89 -6.22 -25.07
N ASP A 354 -5.11 -5.55 -23.94
CA ASP A 354 -5.80 -6.09 -22.76
C ASP A 354 -7.16 -5.39 -22.58
N LEU A 355 -8.12 -6.05 -21.92
CA LEU A 355 -9.43 -5.45 -21.67
C LEU A 355 -9.41 -4.62 -20.38
N VAL A 356 -9.94 -3.41 -20.40
CA VAL A 356 -10.15 -2.58 -19.20
C VAL A 356 -11.57 -2.82 -18.68
N THR A 357 -11.69 -3.59 -17.60
CA THR A 357 -12.97 -3.96 -16.99
C THR A 357 -13.54 -2.86 -16.10
N SER A 358 -12.71 -1.93 -15.62
CA SER A 358 -13.17 -0.77 -14.86
C SER A 358 -12.29 0.45 -15.10
N PRO A 359 -12.76 1.42 -15.91
CA PRO A 359 -12.08 2.70 -16.09
C PRO A 359 -11.91 3.46 -14.76
N TYR A 360 -12.74 3.23 -13.75
CA TYR A 360 -12.61 3.90 -12.45
C TYR A 360 -11.31 3.52 -11.71
N THR A 361 -10.89 2.26 -11.82
CA THR A 361 -9.74 1.71 -11.10
C THR A 361 -8.46 1.64 -11.95
N PHE A 362 -8.56 1.92 -13.25
CA PHE A 362 -7.46 1.77 -14.22
C PHE A 362 -6.31 2.78 -14.06
N SER A 363 -6.58 4.02 -13.61
CA SER A 363 -5.57 5.09 -13.55
C SER A 363 -4.51 4.91 -12.46
N ARG A 364 -3.23 5.07 -12.83
CA ARG A 364 -2.08 5.10 -11.91
C ARG A 364 -2.07 6.29 -10.94
N LEU A 365 -2.84 7.34 -11.21
CA LEU A 365 -2.76 8.63 -10.48
C LEU A 365 -3.67 8.72 -9.24
N ASN A 366 -4.36 7.63 -8.85
CA ASN A 366 -5.27 7.61 -7.69
C ASN A 366 -6.34 8.73 -7.75
N LEU A 367 -6.79 9.06 -8.97
CA LEU A 367 -7.70 10.19 -9.24
C LEU A 367 -9.18 9.89 -8.89
N GLY A 368 -9.50 8.65 -8.50
CA GLY A 368 -10.70 8.29 -7.75
C GLY A 368 -12.03 8.33 -8.50
N LYS A 369 -12.19 9.09 -9.60
CA LYS A 369 -13.45 9.19 -10.37
C LYS A 369 -13.18 9.39 -11.88
N PHE A 370 -13.81 8.61 -12.75
CA PHE A 370 -13.75 8.74 -14.22
C PHE A 370 -15.10 9.25 -14.76
N CYS A 371 -15.09 10.22 -15.67
CA CYS A 371 -16.29 10.76 -16.30
C CYS A 371 -16.48 10.17 -17.71
N PHE A 372 -17.60 9.47 -17.93
CA PHE A 372 -17.93 8.82 -19.20
C PHE A 372 -18.36 9.82 -20.29
N SER A 373 -18.90 10.98 -19.89
CA SER A 373 -19.31 12.04 -20.83
C SER A 373 -18.13 12.77 -21.47
N CYS A 374 -16.97 12.85 -20.79
CA CYS A 374 -15.78 13.51 -21.31
C CYS A 374 -14.53 12.63 -21.37
N MET A 375 -14.68 11.34 -21.05
CA MET A 375 -13.63 10.33 -20.96
C MET A 375 -12.36 10.80 -20.23
N ARG A 376 -12.56 11.49 -19.10
CA ARG A 376 -11.49 12.10 -18.29
C ARG A 376 -11.55 11.64 -16.85
N TYR A 377 -10.38 11.41 -16.25
CA TYR A 377 -10.23 11.28 -14.80
C TYR A 377 -10.39 12.63 -14.10
N LEU A 378 -11.30 12.69 -13.14
CA LEU A 378 -11.56 13.87 -12.33
C LEU A 378 -10.47 14.07 -11.30
N ARG A 379 -10.14 15.32 -10.99
CA ARG A 379 -9.22 15.61 -9.87
C ARG A 379 -9.88 15.23 -8.55
N ARG A 380 -9.08 14.93 -7.52
CA ARG A 380 -9.55 14.50 -6.19
C ARG A 380 -10.55 15.46 -5.50
N HIS A 381 -10.58 16.73 -5.92
CA HIS A 381 -11.50 17.77 -5.42
C HIS A 381 -12.72 18.04 -6.34
N GLU A 382 -12.80 17.40 -7.52
CA GLU A 382 -13.90 17.56 -8.47
C GLU A 382 -15.00 16.50 -8.17
N ARG A 383 -16.26 16.93 -7.96
CA ARG A 383 -17.39 15.99 -7.74
C ARG A 383 -18.03 15.60 -9.09
N LYS A 384 -18.49 14.35 -9.22
CA LYS A 384 -19.12 13.82 -10.45
C LYS A 384 -20.28 14.69 -10.94
N ASN A 385 -21.05 15.28 -10.02
CA ASN A 385 -22.25 16.07 -10.35
C ASN A 385 -21.98 17.58 -10.46
N THR A 386 -20.78 18.05 -10.15
CA THR A 386 -20.43 19.49 -10.19
C THR A 386 -19.21 19.79 -11.07
N HIS A 387 -18.53 18.77 -11.58
CA HIS A 387 -17.43 18.97 -12.50
C HIS A 387 -17.98 19.39 -13.86
N VAL A 388 -17.43 20.49 -14.36
CA VAL A 388 -17.63 20.92 -15.75
C VAL A 388 -16.71 20.02 -16.56
N CYS A 389 -17.27 19.11 -17.36
CA CYS A 389 -16.51 18.33 -18.33
C CYS A 389 -15.60 19.30 -19.10
N ILE A 390 -14.32 19.00 -19.29
CA ILE A 390 -13.46 19.90 -20.11
C ILE A 390 -13.96 19.96 -21.58
N SER A 391 -14.84 19.02 -21.95
CA SER A 391 -15.67 19.05 -23.16
C SER A 391 -17.03 19.75 -23.02
N SER A 392 -17.49 20.13 -21.82
CA SER A 392 -18.74 20.89 -21.66
C SER A 392 -18.52 22.38 -21.95
N ILE A 393 -18.75 22.73 -23.21
CA ILE A 393 -19.72 23.74 -23.64
C ILE A 393 -19.45 25.21 -23.22
N THR A 394 -18.51 25.55 -22.33
CA THR A 394 -18.26 26.95 -21.92
C THR A 394 -16.85 27.45 -22.24
N CYS A 395 -16.78 28.48 -23.09
CA CYS A 395 -15.54 29.17 -23.39
C CYS A 395 -15.04 29.95 -22.16
N GLN A 396 -13.78 29.77 -21.73
CA GLN A 396 -13.23 30.44 -20.53
C GLN A 396 -13.06 31.96 -20.66
N ARG A 397 -13.31 32.53 -21.85
CA ARG A 397 -13.23 33.97 -22.13
C ARG A 397 -14.59 34.65 -22.19
N CYS A 398 -15.59 34.02 -22.80
CA CYS A 398 -16.95 34.59 -22.88
C CYS A 398 -17.97 33.87 -21.99
N TYR A 399 -17.64 32.71 -21.41
CA TYR A 399 -18.48 31.85 -20.57
C TYR A 399 -19.81 31.41 -21.22
N SER A 400 -19.98 31.60 -22.53
CA SER A 400 -21.16 31.16 -23.28
C SER A 400 -21.27 29.64 -23.34
N ASN A 401 -22.49 29.09 -23.24
CA ASN A 401 -22.82 27.66 -23.43
C ASN A 401 -22.66 27.17 -24.91
N THR A 402 -21.60 27.58 -25.60
CA THR A 402 -21.21 27.05 -26.91
C THR A 402 -19.77 26.56 -26.85
N ARG A 403 -19.46 25.45 -27.55
CA ARG A 403 -18.13 24.81 -27.74
C ARG A 403 -16.97 25.84 -27.69
N LYS A 404 -15.79 25.46 -27.17
CA LYS A 404 -14.60 26.35 -27.08
C LYS A 404 -14.48 27.19 -28.35
N CYS A 405 -14.56 28.52 -28.23
CA CYS A 405 -14.47 29.40 -29.39
C CYS A 405 -13.10 29.22 -30.04
N GLU A 406 -13.09 28.63 -31.23
CA GLU A 406 -11.85 28.39 -31.98
C GLU A 406 -11.22 29.72 -32.38
N SER A 407 -9.89 29.78 -32.36
CA SER A 407 -9.18 31.00 -32.75
C SER A 407 -9.29 31.16 -34.27
N VAL A 408 -9.71 32.33 -34.73
CA VAL A 408 -9.73 32.68 -36.15
C VAL A 408 -8.34 33.21 -36.51
N PRO A 409 -7.61 32.59 -37.45
CA PRO A 409 -6.32 33.11 -37.91
C PRO A 409 -6.42 34.58 -38.33
N GLY A 410 -5.47 35.41 -37.89
CA GLY A 410 -5.44 36.85 -38.21
C GLY A 410 -6.33 37.75 -37.35
N PHE A 411 -7.17 37.21 -36.46
CA PHE A 411 -8.03 38.01 -35.57
C PHE A 411 -7.48 38.07 -34.15
N THR A 412 -7.21 39.28 -33.64
CA THR A 412 -6.90 39.55 -32.23
C THR A 412 -7.52 40.87 -31.82
N GLN A 413 -8.37 40.85 -30.79
CA GLN A 413 -9.03 42.05 -30.28
C GLN A 413 -9.00 42.09 -28.74
N GLN A 414 -8.55 43.21 -28.17
CA GLN A 414 -8.59 43.47 -26.74
C GLN A 414 -9.86 44.25 -26.39
N CYS A 415 -10.58 43.81 -25.35
CA CYS A 415 -11.71 44.57 -24.82
C CYS A 415 -11.24 45.78 -24.03
N THR A 416 -11.78 46.95 -24.30
CA THR A 416 -11.41 48.21 -23.63
C THR A 416 -11.94 48.33 -22.20
N GLU A 417 -12.96 47.55 -21.82
CA GLU A 417 -13.56 47.60 -20.48
C GLU A 417 -12.95 46.58 -19.50
N CYS A 418 -12.59 45.40 -19.99
CA CYS A 418 -12.11 44.29 -19.16
C CYS A 418 -10.69 43.82 -19.50
N ASP A 419 -10.03 44.40 -20.51
CA ASP A 419 -8.65 44.10 -20.93
C ASP A 419 -8.38 42.64 -21.34
N VAL A 420 -9.41 41.81 -21.47
CA VAL A 420 -9.28 40.44 -21.96
C VAL A 420 -9.06 40.48 -23.47
N ILE A 421 -8.04 39.74 -23.95
CA ILE A 421 -7.76 39.56 -25.38
C ILE A 421 -8.54 38.36 -25.92
N PHE A 422 -9.20 38.54 -27.06
CA PHE A 422 -10.01 37.55 -27.77
C PHE A 422 -9.41 37.25 -29.13
N TYR A 423 -9.53 35.98 -29.56
CA TYR A 423 -9.04 35.51 -30.87
C TYR A 423 -10.18 35.01 -31.77
N ASN A 424 -11.42 35.36 -31.44
CA ASN A 424 -12.60 34.99 -32.20
C ASN A 424 -13.63 36.13 -32.10
N PRO A 425 -14.13 36.68 -33.22
CA PRO A 425 -15.07 37.79 -33.22
C PRO A 425 -16.37 37.46 -32.46
N THR A 426 -16.90 36.27 -32.67
CA THR A 426 -18.12 35.79 -31.99
C THR A 426 -17.91 35.62 -30.48
N CYS A 427 -16.71 35.20 -30.06
CA CYS A 427 -16.34 35.14 -28.65
C CYS A 427 -16.28 36.53 -28.03
N PHE A 428 -15.75 37.52 -28.77
CA PHE A 428 -15.73 38.91 -28.36
C PHE A 428 -17.17 39.45 -28.24
N THR A 429 -18.05 39.25 -29.21
CA THR A 429 -19.44 39.74 -29.09
C THR A 429 -20.17 39.09 -27.90
N LYS A 430 -20.03 37.77 -27.72
CA LYS A 430 -20.69 37.05 -26.62
C LYS A 430 -20.25 37.49 -25.23
N HIS A 431 -18.99 37.88 -25.03
CA HIS A 431 -18.54 38.33 -23.69
C HIS A 431 -19.17 39.66 -23.25
N LEU A 432 -19.54 40.52 -24.22
CA LEU A 432 -20.19 41.80 -24.00
C LEU A 432 -21.69 41.66 -23.82
N THR A 433 -22.34 40.78 -24.59
CA THR A 433 -23.81 40.75 -24.69
C THR A 433 -24.47 39.66 -23.85
N GLN A 434 -23.81 38.50 -23.65
CA GLN A 434 -24.46 37.37 -23.01
C GLN A 434 -24.42 37.47 -21.48
N ARG A 435 -25.60 37.47 -20.87
CA ARG A 435 -25.76 37.50 -19.40
C ARG A 435 -25.75 36.10 -18.81
N VAL A 436 -24.56 35.60 -18.52
CA VAL A 436 -24.33 34.22 -18.05
C VAL A 436 -24.49 34.08 -16.52
N PHE A 437 -24.23 35.15 -15.76
CA PHE A 437 -24.20 35.08 -14.31
C PHE A 437 -25.51 35.56 -13.68
N LYS A 438 -26.06 34.79 -12.74
CA LYS A 438 -27.28 35.09 -11.99
C LYS A 438 -26.96 35.23 -10.50
N THR A 439 -27.33 36.35 -9.89
CA THR A 439 -27.16 36.59 -8.44
C THR A 439 -28.44 37.16 -7.84
N TYR A 440 -28.84 36.66 -6.67
CA TYR A 440 -29.96 37.21 -5.91
C TYR A 440 -29.44 38.25 -4.93
N ASP A 441 -29.95 39.48 -5.02
CA ASP A 441 -29.66 40.55 -4.07
C ASP A 441 -30.97 41.16 -3.60
N LYS A 442 -31.17 41.22 -2.28
CA LYS A 442 -32.41 41.71 -1.63
C LYS A 442 -33.72 41.22 -2.27
N GLY A 443 -33.76 39.95 -2.67
CA GLY A 443 -34.96 39.33 -3.28
C GLY A 443 -35.14 39.57 -4.78
N SER A 444 -34.26 40.34 -5.44
CA SER A 444 -34.30 40.54 -6.90
C SER A 444 -33.21 39.76 -7.62
N LEU A 445 -33.55 39.17 -8.77
CA LEU A 445 -32.60 38.46 -9.65
C LEU A 445 -31.83 39.46 -10.52
N ILE A 446 -30.53 39.58 -10.27
CA ILE A 446 -29.61 40.38 -11.08
C ILE A 446 -28.85 39.45 -12.03
N THR A 447 -28.79 39.82 -13.31
CA THR A 447 -28.05 39.10 -14.35
C THR A 447 -26.86 39.93 -14.85
N GLU A 448 -25.68 39.33 -14.99
CA GLU A 448 -24.44 40.04 -15.40
C GLU A 448 -23.79 39.38 -16.62
N THR A 449 -23.13 40.18 -17.46
CA THR A 449 -22.28 39.69 -18.57
C THR A 449 -20.89 39.30 -18.08
N THR A 450 -20.14 38.58 -18.91
CA THR A 450 -18.76 38.19 -18.58
C THR A 450 -17.84 39.41 -18.44
N CYS A 451 -18.00 40.43 -19.28
CA CYS A 451 -17.28 41.70 -19.17
C CYS A 451 -17.51 42.41 -17.83
N GLN A 452 -18.76 42.38 -17.34
CA GLN A 452 -19.14 42.99 -16.06
C GLN A 452 -18.62 42.20 -14.86
N ARG A 453 -18.41 40.89 -15.01
CA ARG A 453 -18.02 39.99 -13.93
C ARG A 453 -16.51 39.92 -13.71
N PHE A 454 -15.73 40.02 -14.78
CA PHE A 454 -14.29 39.80 -14.75
C PHE A 454 -13.51 40.94 -15.41
N PHE A 455 -12.22 41.04 -15.09
CA PHE A 455 -11.28 41.90 -15.80
C PHE A 455 -9.89 41.27 -15.80
N PHE A 456 -9.06 41.61 -16.77
CA PHE A 456 -7.67 41.20 -16.88
C PHE A 456 -6.79 42.22 -16.14
N CYS A 457 -6.06 41.78 -15.13
CA CYS A 457 -5.13 42.66 -14.43
C CYS A 457 -3.81 42.71 -15.21
N VAL A 458 -3.44 43.88 -15.73
CA VAL A 458 -2.18 44.10 -16.46
C VAL A 458 -0.93 43.97 -15.59
N THR A 459 -1.06 44.07 -14.27
CA THR A 459 0.07 43.93 -13.33
C THR A 459 0.38 42.47 -12.99
N CYS A 460 -0.64 41.62 -12.80
CA CYS A 460 -0.45 40.19 -12.47
C CYS A 460 -0.81 39.22 -13.60
N TYR A 461 -1.24 39.73 -14.75
CA TYR A 461 -1.60 39.01 -15.97
C TYR A 461 -2.63 37.88 -15.74
N LYS A 462 -3.60 38.10 -14.84
CA LYS A 462 -4.68 37.15 -14.52
C LYS A 462 -6.05 37.75 -14.75
N ILE A 463 -7.02 36.89 -15.09
CA ILE A 463 -8.44 37.23 -15.08
C ILE A 463 -8.93 37.20 -13.62
N VAL A 464 -9.46 38.32 -13.16
CA VAL A 464 -9.88 38.58 -11.78
C VAL A 464 -11.38 38.88 -11.75
N THR A 465 -12.08 38.41 -10.72
CA THR A 465 -13.51 38.73 -10.54
C THR A 465 -13.70 40.08 -9.84
N ARG A 466 -14.70 40.86 -10.29
CA ARG A 466 -15.07 42.16 -9.68
C ARG A 466 -15.90 42.02 -8.39
N LYS A 467 -16.37 40.81 -8.03
CA LYS A 467 -17.23 40.54 -6.84
C LYS A 467 -16.80 39.25 -6.12
N SER A 468 -16.92 39.24 -4.77
CA SER A 468 -16.63 38.04 -3.95
C SER A 468 -17.61 36.89 -4.25
N MET A 469 -17.11 35.67 -4.43
CA MET A 469 -17.93 34.48 -4.64
C MET A 469 -18.68 34.01 -3.39
N THR A 470 -18.21 34.39 -2.19
CA THR A 470 -18.75 33.92 -0.90
C THR A 470 -19.65 34.94 -0.20
N THR A 471 -19.51 36.24 -0.51
CA THR A 471 -20.21 37.31 0.24
C THR A 471 -21.01 38.27 -0.64
N GLY A 472 -20.93 38.15 -1.98
CA GLY A 472 -21.65 39.03 -2.92
C GLY A 472 -21.16 40.48 -3.00
N LYS A 473 -20.29 40.92 -2.06
CA LYS A 473 -19.76 42.29 -2.02
C LYS A 473 -18.80 42.57 -3.19
N LYS A 474 -18.89 43.79 -3.77
CA LYS A 474 -17.95 44.30 -4.78
C LYS A 474 -16.54 44.38 -4.17
N TYR A 475 -15.55 43.85 -4.87
CA TYR A 475 -14.14 44.09 -4.53
C TYR A 475 -13.81 45.52 -4.92
N THR A 476 -13.46 46.37 -3.95
CA THR A 476 -13.15 47.78 -4.24
C THR A 476 -11.75 47.97 -4.84
N LYS A 477 -10.78 47.07 -4.58
CA LYS A 477 -9.49 47.01 -5.28
C LYS A 477 -8.96 45.57 -5.32
N HIS A 478 -8.65 45.05 -6.51
CA HIS A 478 -7.84 43.84 -6.64
C HIS A 478 -6.42 44.13 -6.12
N LYS A 479 -5.92 43.29 -5.22
CA LYS A 479 -4.51 43.28 -4.84
C LYS A 479 -3.84 42.10 -5.53
N CYS A 480 -2.85 42.40 -6.36
CA CYS A 480 -2.03 41.38 -7.02
C CYS A 480 -1.38 40.48 -5.96
N ASP A 481 -1.25 39.19 -6.27
CA ASP A 481 -0.64 38.16 -5.43
C ASP A 481 -1.36 37.81 -4.11
N GLU A 482 -2.61 38.22 -3.89
CA GLU A 482 -3.43 37.68 -2.79
C GLU A 482 -4.24 36.44 -3.23
N LEU A 483 -4.24 35.39 -2.40
CA LEU A 483 -4.91 34.10 -2.60
C LEU A 483 -5.72 33.73 -1.36
N PHE A 484 -6.85 33.07 -1.55
CA PHE A 484 -7.60 32.49 -0.43
C PHE A 484 -6.89 31.25 0.10
N CYS A 485 -6.49 31.29 1.37
CA CYS A 485 -5.88 30.15 2.04
C CYS A 485 -6.97 29.23 2.62
N ILE A 486 -7.03 27.99 2.16
CA ILE A 486 -7.96 26.98 2.70
C ILE A 486 -7.65 26.55 4.15
N HIS A 487 -6.42 26.78 4.62
CA HIS A 487 -6.01 26.38 5.97
C HIS A 487 -6.39 27.41 7.04
N CYS A 488 -6.25 28.70 6.74
CA CYS A 488 -6.68 29.77 7.66
C CYS A 488 -8.01 30.43 7.28
N ASN A 489 -8.63 30.03 6.16
CA ASN A 489 -9.86 30.58 5.59
C ASN A 489 -9.84 32.12 5.45
N LYS A 490 -8.69 32.68 5.09
CA LYS A 490 -8.47 34.12 4.90
C LYS A 490 -7.76 34.39 3.57
N ILE A 491 -7.99 35.57 3.01
CA ILE A 491 -7.22 36.10 1.88
C ILE A 491 -5.85 36.52 2.41
N LYS A 492 -4.79 36.00 1.78
CA LYS A 492 -3.41 36.20 2.20
C LYS A 492 -2.52 36.36 0.98
N LYS A 493 -1.36 37.01 1.14
CA LYS A 493 -0.35 37.04 0.09
C LYS A 493 0.09 35.63 -0.30
N LYS A 494 0.50 35.46 -1.56
CA LYS A 494 1.16 34.26 -2.08
C LYS A 494 2.34 33.93 -1.16
N ASN A 495 2.49 32.65 -0.82
CA ASN A 495 3.51 32.13 0.10
C ASN A 495 3.40 32.62 1.57
N HIS A 496 2.24 33.12 2.03
CA HIS A 496 2.09 33.37 3.47
C HIS A 496 2.32 32.08 4.26
N HIS A 497 2.99 32.21 5.40
CA HIS A 497 3.17 31.13 6.33
C HIS A 497 1.91 31.00 7.22
N CYS A 498 1.27 29.83 7.15
CA CYS A 498 0.02 29.54 7.86
C CYS A 498 0.31 28.76 9.15
N TYR A 499 -0.58 28.84 10.13
CA TYR A 499 -0.43 28.15 11.41
C TYR A 499 -1.48 27.06 11.58
N ILE A 500 -1.14 26.02 12.35
CA ILE A 500 -2.12 25.04 12.81
C ILE A 500 -3.15 25.76 13.66
N LYS A 501 -4.43 25.55 13.35
CA LYS A 501 -5.52 26.26 14.01
C LYS A 501 -6.01 25.51 15.26
N PRO A 502 -6.24 26.22 16.38
CA PRO A 502 -7.00 25.68 17.50
C PRO A 502 -8.39 25.23 17.03
N VAL A 503 -8.90 24.17 17.66
CA VAL A 503 -10.27 23.72 17.39
C VAL A 503 -11.22 24.57 18.22
N LYS A 504 -12.15 25.26 17.57
CA LYS A 504 -13.19 26.04 18.24
C LYS A 504 -14.40 25.15 18.51
N ASP A 505 -15.06 25.39 19.64
CA ASP A 505 -16.33 24.72 19.92
C ASP A 505 -17.39 25.17 18.92
N PRO A 506 -18.06 24.22 18.24
CA PRO A 506 -19.17 24.52 17.37
C PRO A 506 -20.31 25.11 18.20
N LYS A 507 -20.92 26.18 17.68
CA LYS A 507 -21.89 26.98 18.44
C LYS A 507 -23.20 26.24 18.75
N ASN A 508 -23.49 25.10 18.12
CA ASN A 508 -24.70 24.26 18.28
C ASN A 508 -24.46 22.84 17.73
N GLU A 509 -23.63 22.01 18.37
CA GLU A 509 -23.48 20.60 17.97
C GLU A 509 -24.52 19.71 18.66
N ILE A 510 -25.46 19.17 17.87
CA ILE A 510 -26.34 18.08 18.30
C ILE A 510 -25.49 16.80 18.34
N ARG A 511 -25.41 16.16 19.51
CA ARG A 511 -24.67 14.90 19.66
C ARG A 511 -25.29 13.81 18.77
N PRO A 512 -24.49 13.05 18.00
CA PRO A 512 -25.04 11.91 17.27
C PRO A 512 -25.59 10.85 18.22
N THR A 513 -26.59 10.11 17.74
CA THR A 513 -27.04 8.90 18.43
C THR A 513 -26.01 7.79 18.21
N LEU A 514 -25.62 7.10 19.28
CA LEU A 514 -24.70 5.96 19.21
C LEU A 514 -25.47 4.65 19.06
N TYR A 515 -24.97 3.76 18.22
CA TYR A 515 -25.42 2.38 18.06
C TYR A 515 -24.23 1.46 18.26
N PHE A 516 -24.31 0.54 19.20
CA PHE A 516 -23.29 -0.49 19.44
C PHE A 516 -23.81 -1.80 18.89
N TYR A 517 -22.98 -2.54 18.17
CA TYR A 517 -23.41 -3.79 17.56
C TYR A 517 -22.26 -4.79 17.44
N ASP A 518 -22.64 -6.06 17.30
CA ASP A 518 -21.72 -7.19 17.10
C ASP A 518 -22.41 -8.25 16.22
N PHE A 519 -21.64 -8.88 15.32
CA PHE A 519 -22.14 -9.97 14.47
C PHE A 519 -21.68 -11.33 14.97
N GLU A 520 -22.59 -12.31 14.93
CA GLU A 520 -22.19 -13.72 14.87
C GLU A 520 -22.33 -14.24 13.45
N THR A 521 -21.34 -15.02 13.04
CA THR A 521 -21.20 -15.48 11.66
C THR A 521 -21.12 -16.99 11.57
N ARG A 522 -21.64 -17.54 10.49
CA ARG A 522 -21.44 -18.93 10.08
C ARG A 522 -20.50 -19.01 8.89
N VAL A 523 -19.95 -20.20 8.64
CA VAL A 523 -19.13 -20.52 7.47
C VAL A 523 -19.95 -21.41 6.54
N GLU A 524 -20.02 -21.07 5.25
CA GLU A 524 -20.63 -21.97 4.24
C GLU A 524 -19.63 -22.99 3.71
N GLU A 525 -20.16 -24.09 3.14
CA GLU A 525 -19.38 -25.21 2.58
C GLU A 525 -18.25 -24.69 1.66
N ASP A 526 -17.07 -25.31 1.77
CA ASP A 526 -15.74 -24.94 1.24
C ASP A 526 -14.84 -24.01 2.09
N ASP A 527 -15.27 -23.54 3.28
CA ASP A 527 -14.45 -22.70 4.19
C ASP A 527 -14.05 -21.32 3.61
N ILE A 528 -14.74 -20.83 2.55
CA ILE A 528 -14.33 -19.61 1.82
C ILE A 528 -15.12 -18.37 2.27
N TYR A 529 -16.40 -18.51 2.67
CA TYR A 529 -17.30 -17.38 2.91
C TYR A 529 -17.90 -17.38 4.32
N MET A 530 -17.82 -16.23 4.99
CA MET A 530 -18.48 -15.97 6.28
C MET A 530 -19.78 -15.20 6.04
N ILE A 531 -20.87 -15.66 6.65
CA ILE A 531 -22.20 -15.06 6.53
C ILE A 531 -22.67 -14.65 7.93
N PRO A 532 -22.90 -13.35 8.20
CA PRO A 532 -23.56 -12.90 9.41
C PRO A 532 -24.99 -13.43 9.45
N PHE A 533 -25.35 -14.15 10.50
CA PHE A 533 -26.69 -14.71 10.68
C PHE A 533 -27.37 -14.21 11.96
N TYR A 534 -26.61 -13.57 12.85
CA TYR A 534 -27.10 -12.99 14.09
C TYR A 534 -26.45 -11.64 14.37
N CYS A 535 -27.21 -10.67 14.87
CA CYS A 535 -26.71 -9.36 15.28
C CYS A 535 -27.55 -8.78 16.41
N VAL A 536 -26.89 -8.28 17.46
CA VAL A 536 -27.52 -7.45 18.49
C VAL A 536 -27.08 -6.01 18.30
N VAL A 537 -28.03 -5.07 18.39
CA VAL A 537 -27.78 -3.63 18.32
C VAL A 537 -28.32 -2.96 19.56
N GLN A 538 -27.52 -2.13 20.24
CA GLN A 538 -27.96 -1.29 21.36
C GLN A 538 -27.80 0.19 21.06
N LYS A 539 -28.86 0.97 21.28
CA LYS A 539 -28.96 2.40 21.00
C LYS A 539 -28.74 3.24 22.27
N VAL A 540 -27.94 4.30 22.16
CA VAL A 540 -27.71 5.30 23.22
C VAL A 540 -27.85 6.70 22.64
N CYS A 541 -28.88 7.44 23.08
CA CYS A 541 -28.98 8.89 22.81
C CYS A 541 -28.30 9.72 23.90
N ASP A 542 -28.17 11.01 23.64
CA ASP A 542 -27.59 12.02 24.53
C ASP A 542 -28.25 12.12 25.91
N VAL A 543 -29.57 11.92 26.00
CA VAL A 543 -30.32 11.88 27.28
C VAL A 543 -30.15 10.54 28.01
N CYS A 544 -29.99 9.45 27.27
CA CYS A 544 -29.88 8.10 27.83
C CYS A 544 -28.49 7.78 28.37
N ASP A 545 -27.49 8.57 27.98
CA ASP A 545 -26.12 8.48 28.47
C ASP A 545 -25.98 8.80 29.97
N GLU A 546 -27.05 9.11 30.71
CA GLU A 546 -26.98 9.42 32.15
C GLU A 546 -27.76 8.44 33.07
N LYS A 547 -28.56 7.52 32.52
CA LYS A 547 -29.41 6.60 33.32
C LYS A 547 -28.88 5.16 33.29
N PRO A 548 -28.88 4.42 34.42
CA PRO A 548 -28.66 2.98 34.42
C PRO A 548 -29.71 2.31 33.53
N PHE A 549 -29.29 1.34 32.72
CA PHE A 549 -30.25 0.48 32.05
C PHE A 549 -30.83 -0.44 33.11
N VAL A 550 -32.09 -0.22 33.49
CA VAL A 550 -32.78 -1.08 34.46
C VAL A 550 -32.85 -2.47 33.84
N LYS A 551 -32.41 -3.49 34.60
CA LYS A 551 -32.59 -4.92 34.29
C LYS A 551 -34.08 -5.26 34.35
N ASN A 552 -34.89 -4.77 33.42
CA ASN A 552 -36.24 -5.31 33.25
C ASN A 552 -36.14 -6.41 32.21
N TYR A 553 -36.03 -7.61 32.77
CA TYR A 553 -36.26 -8.90 32.15
C TYR A 553 -37.69 -8.97 31.59
N GLU A 554 -37.86 -9.89 30.63
CA GLU A 554 -39.10 -10.32 29.97
C GLU A 554 -39.46 -9.55 28.68
N HIS A 555 -39.89 -10.32 27.67
CA HIS A 555 -40.26 -9.93 26.30
C HIS A 555 -39.16 -10.02 25.24
N PHE A 556 -38.82 -11.28 24.94
CA PHE A 556 -38.57 -11.73 23.58
C PHE A 556 -39.70 -11.24 22.65
N LEU A 557 -39.36 -10.70 21.48
CA LEU A 557 -40.25 -10.77 20.33
C LEU A 557 -39.87 -12.02 19.53
N PRO A 558 -40.76 -13.01 19.37
CA PRO A 558 -40.68 -13.96 18.27
C PRO A 558 -41.12 -13.28 16.96
N HIS A 559 -40.72 -13.92 15.86
CA HIS A 559 -40.96 -13.64 14.43
C HIS A 559 -42.26 -12.88 14.05
N PRO A 560 -42.25 -12.06 12.98
CA PRO A 560 -43.40 -11.26 12.52
C PRO A 560 -44.46 -12.07 11.73
N THR A 561 -45.08 -13.10 12.32
CA THR A 561 -46.14 -13.87 11.64
C THR A 561 -47.44 -14.13 12.41
N GLU A 562 -47.63 -13.67 13.65
CA GLU A 562 -48.95 -13.75 14.32
C GLU A 562 -49.33 -12.48 15.11
N PRO A 563 -50.63 -12.15 15.23
CA PRO A 563 -51.09 -10.85 15.70
C PRO A 563 -51.08 -10.74 17.23
N PHE A 564 -50.59 -9.59 17.68
CA PHE A 564 -50.57 -9.04 19.03
C PHE A 564 -51.77 -9.44 19.91
N THR A 565 -51.49 -9.98 21.10
CA THR A 565 -52.27 -9.64 22.30
C THR A 565 -51.33 -9.49 23.51
N ASP A 566 -51.20 -8.22 23.91
CA ASP A 566 -51.10 -7.74 25.29
C ASP A 566 -49.82 -7.99 26.11
N ILE A 567 -48.80 -7.12 25.93
CA ILE A 567 -47.83 -6.80 26.99
C ILE A 567 -47.43 -5.31 26.93
N SER A 568 -47.76 -4.59 27.99
CA SER A 568 -47.52 -3.16 28.23
C SER A 568 -46.10 -2.89 28.73
N VAL A 569 -45.17 -2.58 27.80
CA VAL A 569 -43.89 -1.94 28.14
C VAL A 569 -43.87 -0.55 27.51
N GLU A 570 -44.01 0.49 28.34
CA GLU A 570 -43.96 1.86 27.82
C GLU A 570 -42.56 2.19 27.27
N PRO A 571 -42.45 2.65 26.01
CA PRO A 571 -41.18 3.12 25.45
C PRO A 571 -40.64 4.30 26.27
N VAL A 572 -39.31 4.34 26.46
CA VAL A 572 -38.70 5.51 27.10
C VAL A 572 -39.01 6.75 26.27
N LEU A 573 -39.66 7.74 26.89
CA LEU A 573 -40.22 8.95 26.27
C LEU A 573 -39.25 9.67 25.30
N CYS A 574 -37.92 9.56 25.53
CA CYS A 574 -36.91 10.24 24.72
C CYS A 574 -36.37 9.44 23.51
N CYS A 575 -36.45 8.10 23.46
CA CYS A 575 -35.73 7.34 22.44
C CYS A 575 -36.39 6.06 21.91
N GLY A 576 -37.55 5.64 22.44
CA GLY A 576 -38.20 4.38 22.05
C GLY A 576 -37.40 3.15 22.48
N TYR A 577 -37.48 2.08 21.68
CA TYR A 577 -36.70 0.85 21.89
C TYR A 577 -35.19 1.12 21.84
N ARG A 578 -34.45 0.40 22.68
CA ARG A 578 -33.01 0.60 22.87
C ARG A 578 -32.15 -0.62 22.53
N GLN A 579 -32.77 -1.77 22.28
CA GLN A 579 -32.11 -2.98 21.81
C GLN A 579 -32.90 -3.57 20.64
N TYR A 580 -32.17 -4.04 19.64
CA TYR A 580 -32.72 -4.69 18.45
C TYR A 580 -31.93 -5.96 18.19
N VAL A 581 -32.62 -7.01 17.76
CA VAL A 581 -32.03 -8.30 17.42
C VAL A 581 -32.39 -8.62 15.98
N PHE A 582 -31.39 -8.98 15.19
CA PHE A 582 -31.55 -9.46 13.83
C PHE A 582 -31.05 -10.89 13.78
N GLU A 583 -31.89 -11.81 13.34
CA GLU A 583 -31.54 -13.21 13.21
C GLU A 583 -32.19 -13.78 11.96
N LYS A 584 -31.45 -14.61 11.23
CA LYS A 584 -31.97 -15.42 10.12
C LYS A 584 -31.40 -16.83 10.20
N ASN A 585 -32.26 -17.82 9.96
CA ASN A 585 -31.82 -19.19 9.77
C ASN A 585 -31.21 -19.33 8.38
N ASN A 586 -29.91 -19.64 8.32
CA ASN A 586 -29.17 -19.94 7.09
C ASN A 586 -29.17 -18.83 6.01
N ASP A 587 -29.26 -17.55 6.38
CA ASP A 587 -29.24 -16.44 5.42
C ASP A 587 -28.52 -15.21 6.01
N ASP A 588 -28.17 -14.24 5.16
CA ASP A 588 -27.42 -13.03 5.50
C ASP A 588 -28.34 -11.96 6.12
N ILE A 589 -28.04 -11.54 7.36
CA ILE A 589 -28.80 -10.48 8.07
C ILE A 589 -28.31 -9.06 7.75
N VAL A 590 -27.20 -8.92 7.01
CA VAL A 590 -26.60 -7.61 6.73
C VAL A 590 -27.55 -6.69 5.94
N PRO A 591 -28.32 -7.16 4.94
CA PRO A 591 -29.31 -6.33 4.26
C PRO A 591 -30.36 -5.73 5.22
N ASP A 592 -30.88 -6.53 6.16
CA ASP A 592 -31.91 -6.09 7.11
C ASP A 592 -31.34 -5.05 8.08
N LEU A 593 -30.10 -5.25 8.54
CA LEU A 593 -29.40 -4.27 9.36
C LEU A 593 -29.17 -2.98 8.59
N VAL A 594 -28.74 -3.04 7.33
CA VAL A 594 -28.54 -1.84 6.50
C VAL A 594 -29.86 -1.11 6.28
N ASP A 595 -30.96 -1.80 6.01
CA ASP A 595 -32.28 -1.18 5.92
C ASP A 595 -32.66 -0.49 7.23
N PHE A 596 -32.45 -1.15 8.37
CA PHE A 596 -32.65 -0.54 9.69
C PHE A 596 -31.76 0.70 9.91
N MET A 597 -30.48 0.65 9.53
CA MET A 597 -29.56 1.79 9.58
C MET A 597 -30.08 2.95 8.73
N MET A 598 -30.66 2.67 7.56
CA MET A 598 -31.24 3.66 6.65
C MET A 598 -32.56 4.26 7.16
N LEU A 599 -33.24 3.61 8.09
CA LEU A 599 -34.44 4.15 8.75
C LEU A 599 -34.10 5.02 9.97
N GLN A 600 -32.91 4.89 10.55
CA GLN A 600 -32.52 5.69 11.72
C GLN A 600 -32.39 7.20 11.38
N PRO A 601 -32.58 8.10 12.37
CA PRO A 601 -32.36 9.52 12.18
C PRO A 601 -30.97 9.85 11.62
N LYS A 602 -30.89 10.93 10.85
CA LYS A 602 -29.60 11.49 10.42
C LYS A 602 -28.75 11.85 11.64
N ASN A 603 -27.42 11.88 11.48
CA ASN A 603 -26.45 12.10 12.56
C ASN A 603 -26.38 10.91 13.55
N SER A 604 -25.87 9.77 13.08
CA SER A 604 -25.68 8.56 13.89
C SER A 604 -24.27 7.99 13.76
N VAL A 605 -23.78 7.38 14.84
CA VAL A 605 -22.48 6.71 14.88
C VAL A 605 -22.67 5.26 15.32
N TRP A 606 -22.19 4.34 14.50
CA TRP A 606 -22.26 2.90 14.67
C TRP A 606 -20.89 2.38 15.09
N VAL A 607 -20.84 1.66 16.19
CA VAL A 607 -19.61 1.27 16.86
C VAL A 607 -19.57 -0.25 17.01
N ALA A 608 -18.60 -0.87 16.37
CA ALA A 608 -18.23 -2.27 16.58
C ALA A 608 -16.88 -2.37 17.30
N HIS A 609 -16.54 -3.54 17.81
CA HIS A 609 -15.24 -3.79 18.43
C HIS A 609 -14.32 -4.61 17.54
N ASN A 610 -13.20 -4.01 17.10
CA ASN A 610 -12.32 -4.60 16.08
C ASN A 610 -13.04 -4.81 14.73
N GLY A 611 -14.14 -4.08 14.50
CA GLY A 611 -14.95 -4.18 13.29
C GLY A 611 -14.22 -3.80 12.01
N GLY A 612 -13.13 -3.04 12.10
CA GLY A 612 -12.31 -2.72 10.94
C GLY A 612 -11.63 -3.93 10.29
N ARG A 613 -11.57 -5.06 10.99
CA ARG A 613 -11.07 -6.35 10.46
C ARG A 613 -12.18 -7.36 10.19
N PHE A 614 -13.41 -7.06 10.57
CA PHE A 614 -14.50 -8.01 10.61
C PHE A 614 -15.82 -7.33 10.20
N ASP A 615 -16.57 -6.79 11.15
CA ASP A 615 -17.95 -6.30 10.98
C ASP A 615 -18.12 -5.27 9.86
N SER A 616 -17.22 -4.29 9.77
CA SER A 616 -17.32 -3.21 8.80
C SER A 616 -17.13 -3.69 7.36
N ILE A 617 -16.54 -4.87 7.15
CA ILE A 617 -16.35 -5.45 5.81
C ILE A 617 -17.69 -5.90 5.24
N PHE A 618 -18.56 -6.50 6.07
CA PHE A 618 -19.90 -6.93 5.66
C PHE A 618 -20.76 -5.72 5.27
N LEU A 619 -20.77 -4.67 6.10
CA LEU A 619 -21.46 -3.42 5.78
C LEU A 619 -20.92 -2.77 4.51
N MET A 620 -19.59 -2.74 4.33
CA MET A 620 -18.97 -2.18 3.13
C MET A 620 -19.36 -2.97 1.86
N ARG A 621 -19.41 -4.31 1.93
CA ARG A 621 -19.88 -5.16 0.83
C ARG A 621 -21.33 -4.84 0.47
N GLU A 622 -22.23 -4.79 1.46
CA GLU A 622 -23.65 -4.51 1.22
C GLU A 622 -23.86 -3.14 0.57
N LEU A 623 -23.23 -2.09 1.13
CA LEU A 623 -23.35 -0.74 0.61
C LEU A 623 -22.82 -0.62 -0.84
N LEU A 624 -21.62 -1.13 -1.13
CA LEU A 624 -20.97 -0.96 -2.43
C LEU A 624 -21.49 -1.91 -3.50
N VAL A 625 -21.63 -3.20 -3.17
CA VAL A 625 -21.90 -4.26 -4.15
C VAL A 625 -23.39 -4.36 -4.42
N HIS A 626 -24.21 -4.41 -3.37
CA HIS A 626 -25.64 -4.68 -3.48
C HIS A 626 -26.44 -3.37 -3.62
N ARG A 627 -26.16 -2.36 -2.78
CA ARG A 627 -26.92 -1.08 -2.77
C ARG A 627 -26.36 0.00 -3.68
N LYS A 628 -25.15 -0.17 -4.25
CA LYS A 628 -24.44 0.81 -5.09
C LYS A 628 -24.26 2.19 -4.44
N LEU A 629 -24.29 2.25 -3.11
CA LEU A 629 -23.98 3.43 -2.32
C LEU A 629 -22.47 3.52 -2.13
N VAL A 630 -21.89 4.69 -2.39
CA VAL A 630 -20.43 4.90 -2.31
C VAL A 630 -20.10 5.67 -1.03
N PRO A 631 -19.83 4.99 0.11
CA PRO A 631 -19.40 5.66 1.33
C PRO A 631 -18.00 6.25 1.18
N ASN A 632 -17.73 7.29 1.97
CA ASN A 632 -16.37 7.71 2.25
C ASN A 632 -15.70 6.67 3.16
N VAL A 633 -14.63 6.07 2.70
CA VAL A 633 -13.92 5.02 3.43
C VAL A 633 -12.54 5.49 3.83
N VAL A 634 -12.20 5.32 5.11
CA VAL A 634 -10.83 5.54 5.60
C VAL A 634 -10.20 4.18 5.90
N MET A 635 -9.14 3.82 5.18
CA MET A 635 -8.45 2.53 5.29
C MET A 635 -7.08 2.66 5.95
N ASN A 636 -6.65 1.62 6.66
CA ASN A 636 -5.25 1.41 7.06
C ASN A 636 -4.79 0.03 6.58
N GLY A 637 -4.15 -0.01 5.41
CA GLY A 637 -3.94 -1.24 4.67
C GLY A 637 -5.29 -1.85 4.29
N SER A 638 -5.52 -3.12 4.65
CA SER A 638 -6.79 -3.83 4.41
C SER A 638 -7.84 -3.62 5.50
N LYS A 639 -7.58 -2.79 6.51
CA LYS A 639 -8.50 -2.58 7.64
C LYS A 639 -9.33 -1.32 7.41
N VAL A 640 -10.65 -1.44 7.59
CA VAL A 640 -11.59 -0.33 7.53
C VAL A 640 -11.52 0.45 8.84
N MET A 641 -10.98 1.67 8.85
CA MET A 641 -10.97 2.49 10.07
C MET A 641 -12.30 3.20 10.29
N SER A 642 -12.96 3.63 9.21
CA SER A 642 -14.30 4.19 9.25
C SER A 642 -15.00 4.13 7.90
N LEU A 643 -16.33 4.04 7.93
CA LEU A 643 -17.23 4.24 6.78
C LEU A 643 -18.13 5.44 7.08
N GLU A 644 -18.36 6.31 6.10
CA GLU A 644 -19.23 7.48 6.27
C GLU A 644 -20.15 7.68 5.07
N LEU A 645 -21.44 7.85 5.33
CA LEU A 645 -22.45 8.26 4.36
C LEU A 645 -22.79 9.73 4.62
N GLU A 646 -22.12 10.64 3.88
CA GLU A 646 -22.21 12.09 4.10
C GLU A 646 -23.67 12.60 4.09
N GLU A 647 -24.50 12.09 3.19
CA GLU A 647 -25.90 12.54 2.99
C GLU A 647 -26.80 12.32 4.22
N ARG A 648 -26.43 11.36 5.07
CA ARG A 648 -27.12 11.03 6.32
C ARG A 648 -26.33 11.42 7.57
N ASN A 649 -25.09 11.88 7.41
CA ASN A 649 -24.13 12.04 8.51
C ASN A 649 -24.06 10.76 9.38
N LEU A 650 -24.08 9.61 8.72
CA LEU A 650 -24.00 8.29 9.35
C LEU A 650 -22.57 7.80 9.26
N LYS A 651 -22.02 7.35 10.38
CA LYS A 651 -20.63 6.92 10.46
C LYS A 651 -20.50 5.56 11.16
N VAL A 652 -19.70 4.66 10.61
CA VAL A 652 -19.30 3.40 11.24
C VAL A 652 -17.85 3.51 11.68
N ILE A 653 -17.55 3.19 12.93
CA ILE A 653 -16.21 3.29 13.53
C ILE A 653 -15.85 2.05 14.35
N ASP A 654 -14.55 1.86 14.55
CA ASP A 654 -13.99 0.76 15.34
C ASP A 654 -13.52 1.23 16.72
N SER A 655 -14.19 0.75 17.78
CA SER A 655 -13.82 1.08 19.17
C SER A 655 -12.43 0.58 19.56
N TYR A 656 -11.88 -0.44 18.90
CA TYR A 656 -10.53 -0.96 19.17
C TYR A 656 -9.44 0.07 18.83
N LEU A 657 -9.71 1.01 17.93
CA LEU A 657 -8.80 2.12 17.61
C LEU A 657 -8.74 3.18 18.73
N PHE A 658 -9.66 3.11 19.70
CA PHE A 658 -9.67 3.92 20.91
C PHE A 658 -9.21 3.11 22.14
N LEU A 659 -9.74 1.89 22.30
CA LEU A 659 -9.50 0.97 23.41
C LEU A 659 -8.83 -0.30 22.86
N ALA A 660 -7.51 -0.25 22.70
CA ALA A 660 -6.71 -1.31 22.07
C ALA A 660 -6.48 -2.52 23.01
N MET A 661 -7.57 -3.17 23.44
CA MET A 661 -7.57 -4.38 24.28
C MET A 661 -8.73 -5.30 23.87
N ARG A 662 -8.70 -6.59 24.26
CA ARG A 662 -9.81 -7.51 24.02
C ARG A 662 -11.05 -7.06 24.80
N LEU A 663 -12.23 -7.23 24.22
CA LEU A 663 -13.52 -6.92 24.87
C LEU A 663 -13.66 -7.58 26.26
N ALA A 664 -13.20 -8.83 26.40
CA ALA A 664 -13.19 -9.55 27.69
C ALA A 664 -12.40 -8.86 28.82
N LYS A 665 -11.47 -7.95 28.49
CA LYS A 665 -10.70 -7.17 29.48
C LYS A 665 -11.38 -5.87 29.89
N PHE A 666 -12.45 -5.45 29.21
CA PHE A 666 -13.14 -4.19 29.54
C PHE A 666 -13.66 -4.18 30.98
N PRO A 667 -14.29 -5.26 31.50
CA PRO A 667 -14.82 -5.22 32.86
C PRO A 667 -13.76 -4.95 33.92
N GLU A 668 -12.64 -5.68 33.86
CA GLU A 668 -11.50 -5.48 34.76
C GLU A 668 -10.85 -4.10 34.57
N ALA A 669 -10.58 -3.71 33.32
CA ALA A 669 -9.83 -2.48 33.03
C ALA A 669 -10.63 -1.19 33.28
N LEU A 670 -11.96 -1.24 33.23
CA LEU A 670 -12.84 -0.08 33.36
C LEU A 670 -13.73 -0.12 34.61
N GLY A 671 -13.59 -1.15 35.45
CA GLY A 671 -14.37 -1.32 36.68
C GLY A 671 -15.85 -1.57 36.42
N ILE A 672 -16.20 -2.37 35.41
CA ILE A 672 -17.59 -2.77 35.14
C ILE A 672 -17.92 -3.95 36.06
N GLU A 673 -18.79 -3.72 37.04
CA GLU A 673 -19.21 -4.74 38.00
C GLU A 673 -20.25 -5.70 37.42
N ASN A 674 -20.27 -6.94 37.91
CA ASN A 674 -21.31 -7.94 37.65
C ASN A 674 -21.48 -8.37 36.17
N VAL A 675 -20.44 -8.21 35.33
CA VAL A 675 -20.46 -8.63 33.92
C VAL A 675 -19.13 -9.28 33.55
N ALA A 676 -19.18 -10.52 33.04
CA ALA A 676 -18.04 -11.23 32.48
C ALA A 676 -18.43 -11.79 31.10
N LYS A 677 -17.48 -11.81 30.16
CA LYS A 677 -17.71 -12.40 28.83
C LYS A 677 -17.90 -13.91 28.98
N GLY A 678 -18.98 -14.44 28.40
CA GLY A 678 -19.30 -15.87 28.40
C GLY A 678 -18.53 -16.67 27.34
N PHE A 679 -18.84 -17.96 27.20
CA PHE A 679 -18.31 -18.84 26.17
C PHE A 679 -19.40 -19.16 25.14
N HIS A 680 -19.02 -19.32 23.87
CA HIS A 680 -19.95 -19.57 22.77
C HIS A 680 -19.39 -20.63 21.79
N PRO A 681 -20.22 -21.55 21.28
CA PRO A 681 -19.82 -22.52 20.27
C PRO A 681 -19.80 -21.90 18.86
N TYR A 682 -18.70 -21.23 18.50
CA TYR A 682 -18.53 -20.47 17.25
C TYR A 682 -18.75 -21.25 15.93
N LEU A 683 -18.71 -22.59 15.95
CA LEU A 683 -18.99 -23.40 14.76
C LEU A 683 -20.43 -23.96 14.71
N PHE A 684 -21.25 -23.70 15.72
CA PHE A 684 -22.63 -24.21 15.80
C PHE A 684 -23.61 -23.13 15.38
N THR A 685 -24.57 -23.45 14.49
CA THR A 685 -25.35 -22.42 13.78
C THR A 685 -26.86 -22.68 13.70
N ASP A 686 -27.36 -23.77 14.28
CA ASP A 686 -28.79 -24.12 14.21
C ASP A 686 -29.59 -23.38 15.29
N LEU A 687 -30.22 -22.24 14.94
CA LEU A 687 -31.04 -21.47 15.88
C LEU A 687 -32.27 -22.21 16.38
N ASN A 688 -32.69 -23.31 15.75
CA ASN A 688 -33.84 -24.10 16.22
C ASN A 688 -33.43 -25.23 17.17
N TYR A 689 -32.14 -25.36 17.48
CA TYR A 689 -31.62 -26.44 18.30
C TYR A 689 -32.09 -26.35 19.76
N VAL A 690 -32.72 -27.44 20.21
CA VAL A 690 -33.07 -27.73 21.59
C VAL A 690 -32.63 -29.16 21.88
N GLY A 691 -31.67 -29.34 22.79
CA GLY A 691 -31.09 -30.66 23.03
C GLY A 691 -30.05 -30.70 24.14
N GLU A 692 -29.11 -31.63 24.05
CA GLU A 692 -27.95 -31.71 24.95
C GLU A 692 -26.91 -30.63 24.63
N MET A 693 -25.94 -30.43 25.53
CA MET A 693 -24.85 -29.49 25.28
C MET A 693 -24.02 -29.91 24.06
N VAL A 694 -23.78 -28.97 23.13
CA VAL A 694 -23.00 -29.23 21.91
C VAL A 694 -21.54 -29.61 22.23
N GLY A 695 -20.94 -30.42 21.36
CA GLY A 695 -19.59 -30.96 21.53
C GLY A 695 -18.49 -29.89 21.61
N LEU A 696 -17.35 -30.25 22.21
CA LEU A 696 -16.19 -29.36 22.40
C LEU A 696 -15.58 -28.89 21.07
N GLU A 697 -15.78 -29.62 19.99
CA GLU A 697 -15.36 -29.31 18.62
C GLU A 697 -15.98 -28.02 18.07
N TYR A 698 -17.09 -27.55 18.66
CA TYR A 698 -17.73 -26.32 18.25
C TYR A 698 -17.15 -25.06 18.93
N PHE A 699 -16.23 -25.21 19.89
CA PHE A 699 -15.65 -24.11 20.69
C PHE A 699 -14.20 -23.78 20.31
N ASP A 700 -13.82 -22.51 20.46
CA ASP A 700 -12.40 -22.10 20.48
C ASP A 700 -11.84 -22.27 21.90
N LEU A 701 -11.23 -23.44 22.13
CA LEU A 701 -10.80 -23.86 23.46
C LEU A 701 -9.58 -23.07 23.97
N PRO A 702 -9.61 -22.53 25.20
CA PRO A 702 -8.46 -21.85 25.80
C PRO A 702 -7.24 -22.78 25.94
N LEU A 703 -6.04 -22.19 26.02
CA LEU A 703 -4.78 -22.94 26.18
C LEU A 703 -4.81 -23.78 27.47
N GLU A 704 -4.42 -25.05 27.36
CA GLU A 704 -4.28 -25.96 28.51
C GLU A 704 -3.39 -25.34 29.60
N GLY A 705 -3.82 -25.46 30.87
CA GLY A 705 -3.12 -24.91 32.04
C GLY A 705 -3.31 -23.40 32.26
N SER A 706 -4.17 -22.73 31.49
CA SER A 706 -4.54 -21.34 31.73
C SER A 706 -5.75 -21.22 32.67
N LYS A 707 -5.83 -20.12 33.43
CA LYS A 707 -7.00 -19.80 34.27
C LYS A 707 -8.31 -19.73 33.48
N GLU A 708 -8.23 -19.27 32.22
CA GLU A 708 -9.37 -19.21 31.28
C GLU A 708 -9.86 -20.62 30.91
N ARG A 709 -8.95 -21.59 30.78
CA ARG A 709 -9.29 -23.00 30.54
C ARG A 709 -10.03 -23.62 31.73
N GLU A 710 -9.54 -23.40 32.94
CA GLU A 710 -10.19 -23.88 34.17
C GLU A 710 -11.62 -23.34 34.30
N THR A 711 -11.80 -22.06 33.94
CA THR A 711 -13.10 -21.39 33.97
C THR A 711 -14.04 -21.98 32.91
N PHE A 712 -13.54 -22.25 31.71
CA PHE A 712 -14.28 -22.92 30.64
C PHE A 712 -14.73 -24.33 31.04
N ASP A 713 -13.80 -25.16 31.55
CA ASP A 713 -14.11 -26.56 31.90
C ASP A 713 -15.15 -26.64 33.02
N HIS A 714 -15.10 -25.72 33.99
CA HIS A 714 -16.11 -25.62 35.04
C HIS A 714 -17.49 -25.22 34.47
N TRP A 715 -17.52 -24.18 33.63
CA TRP A 715 -18.75 -23.73 32.97
C TRP A 715 -19.37 -24.82 32.09
N TYR A 716 -18.57 -25.50 31.27
CA TYR A 716 -19.04 -26.52 30.32
C TYR A 716 -19.69 -27.70 31.05
N LYS A 717 -19.08 -28.18 32.16
CA LYS A 717 -19.67 -29.22 33.02
C LYS A 717 -21.02 -28.82 33.60
N GLN A 718 -21.21 -27.54 33.97
CA GLN A 718 -22.50 -27.04 34.47
C GLN A 718 -23.58 -26.98 33.38
N GLN A 719 -23.20 -26.82 32.11
CA GLN A 719 -24.17 -26.80 31.00
C GLN A 719 -24.58 -28.21 30.55
N GLN A 720 -23.70 -29.21 30.67
CA GLN A 720 -23.99 -30.60 30.30
C GLN A 720 -25.17 -31.21 31.06
N SER A 721 -25.49 -30.72 32.26
CA SER A 721 -26.61 -31.20 33.06
C SER A 721 -27.94 -30.49 32.75
N LYS A 722 -28.01 -29.67 31.69
CA LYS A 722 -29.19 -28.84 31.35
C LYS A 722 -29.58 -29.05 29.89
N THR A 723 -30.86 -28.83 29.58
CA THR A 723 -31.32 -28.69 28.19
C THR A 723 -30.71 -27.43 27.60
N TYR A 724 -29.95 -27.58 26.52
CA TYR A 724 -29.31 -26.50 25.80
C TYR A 724 -30.23 -25.97 24.70
N VAL A 725 -30.65 -24.72 24.84
CA VAL A 725 -31.44 -23.98 23.85
C VAL A 725 -30.51 -23.00 23.14
N PHE A 726 -30.12 -23.30 21.89
CA PHE A 726 -29.07 -22.53 21.23
C PHE A 726 -29.45 -21.08 20.97
N ARG A 727 -30.71 -20.82 20.56
CA ARG A 727 -31.21 -19.46 20.30
C ARG A 727 -31.10 -18.54 21.51
N GLU A 728 -31.38 -19.07 22.70
CA GLU A 728 -31.21 -18.31 23.94
C GLU A 728 -29.73 -18.11 24.25
N ALA A 729 -28.91 -19.15 24.11
CA ALA A 729 -27.48 -19.08 24.39
C ALA A 729 -26.75 -18.05 23.50
N ILE A 730 -27.02 -18.04 22.18
CA ILE A 730 -26.43 -17.06 21.25
C ILE A 730 -26.94 -15.64 21.53
N TYR A 731 -28.24 -15.48 21.85
CA TYR A 731 -28.79 -14.19 22.26
C TYR A 731 -28.06 -13.64 23.50
N TYR A 732 -27.94 -14.45 24.56
CA TYR A 732 -27.27 -14.02 25.79
C TYR A 732 -25.81 -13.67 25.54
N TYR A 733 -25.10 -14.46 24.75
CA TYR A 733 -23.68 -14.22 24.44
C TYR A 733 -23.49 -12.92 23.64
N CYS A 734 -24.18 -12.77 22.50
CA CYS A 734 -24.06 -11.60 21.63
C CYS A 734 -24.53 -10.33 22.36
N ARG A 735 -25.60 -10.41 23.15
CA ARG A 735 -26.05 -9.29 24.00
C ARG A 735 -25.00 -8.89 25.02
N LEU A 736 -24.36 -9.84 25.70
CA LEU A 736 -23.31 -9.54 26.68
C LEU A 736 -22.11 -8.85 26.02
N ASP A 737 -21.73 -9.25 24.82
CA ASP A 737 -20.65 -8.58 24.08
C ASP A 737 -21.01 -7.12 23.76
N VAL A 738 -22.22 -6.86 23.25
CA VAL A 738 -22.70 -5.49 22.98
C VAL A 738 -22.85 -4.68 24.28
N ASP A 739 -23.28 -5.30 25.38
CA ASP A 739 -23.39 -4.64 26.69
C ASP A 739 -22.02 -4.21 27.24
N ILE A 740 -21.02 -5.09 27.18
CA ILE A 740 -19.64 -4.79 27.60
C ILE A 740 -19.07 -3.68 26.72
N LEU A 741 -19.27 -3.77 25.41
CA LEU A 741 -18.80 -2.78 24.44
C LEU A 741 -19.38 -1.40 24.73
N ARG A 742 -20.71 -1.32 24.83
CA ARG A 742 -21.45 -0.09 25.13
C ARG A 742 -20.98 0.50 26.45
N GLN A 743 -21.01 -0.27 27.54
CA GLN A 743 -20.62 0.23 28.87
C GLN A 743 -19.18 0.73 28.88
N GLY A 744 -18.25 -0.02 28.28
CA GLY A 744 -16.85 0.38 28.21
C GLY A 744 -16.65 1.68 27.41
N CYS A 745 -17.31 1.81 26.25
CA CYS A 745 -17.21 3.03 25.44
C CYS A 745 -17.83 4.25 26.15
N ILE A 746 -18.94 4.07 26.87
CA ILE A 746 -19.58 5.15 27.64
C ILE A 746 -18.72 5.58 28.84
N ILE A 747 -18.18 4.63 29.62
CA ILE A 747 -17.27 4.94 30.74
C ILE A 747 -16.04 5.69 30.23
N PHE A 748 -15.42 5.21 29.14
CA PHE A 748 -14.31 5.90 28.50
C PHE A 748 -14.68 7.32 28.05
N SER A 749 -15.86 7.47 27.43
CA SER A 749 -16.35 8.77 26.94
C SER A 749 -16.56 9.77 28.07
N ARG A 750 -17.22 9.35 29.16
CA ARG A 750 -17.45 10.18 30.34
C ARG A 750 -16.14 10.57 31.01
N LEU A 751 -15.19 9.63 31.14
CA LEU A 751 -13.88 9.90 31.71
C LEU A 751 -13.15 10.99 30.91
N ILE A 752 -13.00 10.79 29.60
CA ILE A 752 -12.32 11.76 28.73
C ILE A 752 -13.03 13.11 28.72
N TYR A 753 -14.36 13.12 28.66
CA TYR A 753 -15.15 14.35 28.67
C TYR A 753 -15.01 15.13 29.97
N ARG A 754 -15.04 14.44 31.12
CA ARG A 754 -14.86 15.06 32.45
C ARG A 754 -13.53 15.82 32.54
N ILE A 755 -12.48 15.26 31.93
CA ILE A 755 -11.12 15.79 32.04
C ILE A 755 -10.83 16.83 30.96
N THR A 756 -11.34 16.62 29.74
CA THR A 756 -10.90 17.37 28.55
C THR A 756 -12.03 18.15 27.86
N ARG A 757 -13.29 17.97 28.26
CA ARG A 757 -14.46 18.54 27.58
C ARG A 757 -14.52 18.19 26.08
N VAL A 758 -13.91 17.07 25.69
CA VAL A 758 -14.00 16.47 24.36
C VAL A 758 -14.70 15.13 24.49
N LEU A 759 -15.67 14.87 23.62
CA LEU A 759 -16.41 13.61 23.58
C LEU A 759 -15.78 12.66 22.56
N PRO A 760 -15.30 11.47 22.97
CA PRO A 760 -14.89 10.40 22.06
C PRO A 760 -16.09 9.84 21.30
N PHE A 761 -15.90 9.28 20.11
CA PHE A 761 -16.95 8.66 19.26
C PHE A 761 -18.01 9.62 18.67
N TYR A 762 -18.39 10.70 19.37
CA TYR A 762 -19.42 11.65 18.91
C TYR A 762 -18.94 12.63 17.83
N ASP A 763 -17.63 12.71 17.60
CA ASP A 763 -17.04 13.64 16.64
C ASP A 763 -16.64 12.96 15.34
N HIS A 764 -17.18 13.48 14.24
CA HIS A 764 -16.92 13.02 12.87
C HIS A 764 -15.46 13.18 12.44
N THR A 765 -14.65 14.01 13.12
CA THR A 765 -13.23 14.24 12.78
C THR A 765 -12.24 13.30 13.47
N CYS A 766 -12.68 12.47 14.43
CA CYS A 766 -11.80 11.59 15.21
C CYS A 766 -12.19 10.11 15.07
N ASN A 767 -11.30 9.27 14.51
CA ASN A 767 -11.50 7.82 14.34
C ASN A 767 -10.58 6.94 15.19
N THR A 768 -9.64 7.54 15.91
CA THR A 768 -8.61 6.83 16.66
C THR A 768 -8.26 7.59 17.93
N VAL A 769 -7.65 6.90 18.90
CA VAL A 769 -7.08 7.53 20.11
C VAL A 769 -6.05 8.62 19.77
N ALA A 770 -5.27 8.45 18.70
CA ALA A 770 -4.31 9.45 18.24
C ALA A 770 -5.01 10.70 17.68
N GLY A 771 -6.09 10.51 16.93
CA GLY A 771 -6.94 11.62 16.47
C GLY A 771 -7.59 12.37 17.63
N LEU A 772 -8.12 11.63 18.61
CA LEU A 772 -8.69 12.18 19.84
C LEU A 772 -7.65 12.98 20.63
N ALA A 773 -6.45 12.43 20.84
CA ALA A 773 -5.34 13.11 21.51
C ALA A 773 -4.96 14.42 20.80
N LEU A 774 -4.85 14.41 19.47
CA LEU A 774 -4.57 15.60 18.68
C LEU A 774 -5.70 16.63 18.79
N LYS A 775 -6.97 16.21 18.80
CA LYS A 775 -8.11 17.12 18.99
C LYS A 775 -8.08 17.76 20.38
N ILE A 776 -7.87 16.96 21.42
CA ILE A 776 -7.74 17.44 22.81
C ILE A 776 -6.60 18.47 22.89
N TYR A 777 -5.44 18.16 22.30
CA TYR A 777 -4.33 19.11 22.21
C TYR A 777 -4.72 20.41 21.52
N ARG A 778 -5.31 20.34 20.32
CA ARG A 778 -5.70 21.51 19.53
C ARG A 778 -6.83 22.34 20.15
N LYS A 779 -7.72 21.72 20.94
CA LYS A 779 -8.83 22.40 21.60
C LYS A 779 -8.37 23.10 22.88
N ASN A 780 -7.65 22.39 23.73
CA ASN A 780 -7.42 22.83 25.11
C ASN A 780 -6.03 23.45 25.35
N PHE A 781 -5.04 23.15 24.51
CA PHE A 781 -3.64 23.45 24.80
C PHE A 781 -2.94 24.28 23.71
N LEU A 782 -3.34 24.13 22.44
CA LEU A 782 -2.76 24.88 21.33
C LEU A 782 -3.22 26.35 21.34
N LYS A 783 -2.27 27.28 21.38
CA LYS A 783 -2.54 28.72 21.23
C LYS A 783 -2.63 29.10 19.75
N GLU A 784 -3.34 30.20 19.46
CA GLU A 784 -3.35 30.78 18.10
C GLU A 784 -1.93 31.11 17.65
N ASP A 785 -1.65 30.84 16.38
CA ASP A 785 -0.39 31.13 15.69
C ASP A 785 0.89 30.60 16.40
N GLN A 786 0.76 29.52 17.17
CA GLN A 786 1.87 28.93 17.95
C GLN A 786 2.71 27.92 17.13
N ILE A 787 2.07 27.05 16.35
CA ILE A 787 2.76 26.02 15.56
C ILE A 787 2.60 26.35 14.07
N GLY A 788 3.71 26.65 13.40
CA GLY A 788 3.73 26.89 11.97
C GLY A 788 3.36 25.63 11.18
N GLN A 789 2.40 25.76 10.28
CA GLN A 789 2.06 24.71 9.33
C GLN A 789 3.13 24.69 8.23
N VAL A 790 3.80 23.55 8.08
CA VAL A 790 4.76 23.34 6.98
C VAL A 790 4.02 23.46 5.65
N PRO A 791 4.44 24.34 4.71
CA PRO A 791 3.80 24.45 3.41
C PRO A 791 3.90 23.13 2.63
N THR A 792 2.92 22.84 1.77
CA THR A 792 2.85 21.60 0.98
C THR A 792 4.09 21.34 0.11
N CYS A 793 4.84 22.40 -0.23
CA CYS A 793 6.07 22.33 -1.03
C CYS A 793 7.34 22.62 -0.20
N GLY A 794 7.27 22.47 1.13
CA GLY A 794 8.35 22.88 2.02
C GLY A 794 8.46 24.41 2.18
N TYR A 795 9.39 24.86 3.02
CA TYR A 795 9.59 26.29 3.27
C TYR A 795 10.31 27.03 2.14
N GLY A 796 10.88 26.33 1.16
CA GLY A 796 11.54 26.93 0.01
C GLY A 796 10.61 27.33 -1.15
N GLY A 797 9.29 27.30 -0.95
CA GLY A 797 8.31 27.97 -1.81
C GLY A 797 7.55 27.08 -2.82
N VAL A 798 6.40 27.60 -3.25
CA VAL A 798 5.51 26.99 -4.25
C VAL A 798 6.12 27.15 -5.64
N ASN A 799 6.90 26.15 -6.08
CA ASN A 799 7.15 25.79 -7.50
C ASN A 799 8.17 24.64 -7.57
N ILE A 800 7.75 23.42 -7.25
CA ILE A 800 8.49 22.20 -7.65
C ILE A 800 8.11 21.88 -9.11
N ASN A 801 8.33 22.83 -10.03
CA ASN A 801 8.12 22.59 -11.46
C ASN A 801 9.42 22.23 -12.18
N GLN A 802 10.57 22.35 -11.51
CA GLN A 802 11.87 21.95 -12.02
C GLN A 802 12.03 20.45 -11.85
N SER A 803 12.25 19.74 -12.96
CA SER A 803 12.56 18.32 -12.93
C SER A 803 14.00 18.10 -12.47
N ALA A 804 14.28 16.91 -11.91
CA ALA A 804 15.63 16.49 -11.56
C ALA A 804 16.64 16.69 -12.72
N ILE A 805 16.19 16.41 -13.94
CA ILE A 805 17.00 16.53 -15.14
C ILE A 805 17.23 17.99 -15.56
N ALA A 806 16.23 18.87 -15.37
CA ALA A 806 16.40 20.30 -15.59
C ALA A 806 17.44 20.90 -14.64
N LEU A 807 17.44 20.49 -13.36
CA LEU A 807 18.44 20.92 -12.39
C LEU A 807 19.86 20.48 -12.77
N CYS A 808 20.04 19.26 -13.29
CA CYS A 808 21.34 18.83 -13.81
C CYS A 808 21.83 19.76 -14.93
N TRP A 809 20.97 20.06 -15.91
CA TRP A 809 21.33 20.94 -17.02
C TRP A 809 21.68 22.35 -16.57
N LEU A 810 20.92 22.92 -15.62
CA LEU A 810 21.22 24.24 -15.05
C LEU A 810 22.57 24.27 -14.33
N LYS A 811 23.00 23.16 -13.72
CA LYS A 811 24.33 23.08 -13.08
C LYS A 811 25.45 23.00 -14.12
N ASP A 812 25.26 22.22 -15.18
CA ASP A 812 26.23 22.18 -16.28
C ASP A 812 26.40 23.56 -16.93
N LEU A 813 25.29 24.31 -17.09
CA LEU A 813 25.31 25.69 -17.55
C LEU A 813 26.03 26.63 -16.58
N GLU A 814 25.78 26.52 -15.28
CA GLU A 814 26.44 27.35 -14.27
C GLU A 814 27.97 27.18 -14.32
N ILE A 815 28.45 25.93 -14.39
CA ILE A 815 29.90 25.63 -14.51
C ILE A 815 30.48 26.24 -15.79
N MET A 816 29.82 26.04 -16.92
CA MET A 816 30.28 26.56 -18.21
C MET A 816 30.27 28.09 -18.28
N LEU A 817 29.31 28.74 -17.62
CA LEU A 817 29.25 30.20 -17.53
C LEU A 817 30.31 30.74 -16.57
N GLU A 818 30.56 30.09 -15.44
CA GLU A 818 31.63 30.45 -14.50
C GLU A 818 33.01 30.38 -15.15
N GLU A 819 33.28 29.37 -15.99
CA GLU A 819 34.52 29.27 -16.79
C GLU A 819 34.74 30.48 -17.71
N ASN A 820 33.66 31.17 -18.09
CA ASN A 820 33.67 32.39 -18.90
C ASN A 820 33.45 33.67 -18.09
N ASN A 821 33.55 33.62 -16.75
CA ASN A 821 33.28 34.73 -15.83
C ASN A 821 31.85 35.32 -15.93
N LEU A 822 30.88 34.52 -16.34
CA LEU A 822 29.46 34.89 -16.41
C LEU A 822 28.67 34.24 -15.27
N ARG A 823 27.56 34.88 -14.86
CA ARG A 823 26.74 34.41 -13.72
C ARG A 823 25.37 33.95 -14.17
N LEU A 824 24.96 32.78 -13.69
CA LEU A 824 23.62 32.24 -13.94
C LEU A 824 22.71 32.46 -12.73
N ALA A 825 21.67 33.27 -12.89
CA ALA A 825 20.54 33.34 -11.98
C ALA A 825 19.55 32.22 -12.30
N SER A 826 19.57 31.16 -11.50
CA SER A 826 18.68 29.99 -11.61
C SER A 826 18.17 29.55 -10.23
N LYS A 827 17.35 28.50 -10.19
CA LYS A 827 16.91 27.89 -8.92
C LYS A 827 18.07 27.38 -8.05
N LEU A 828 19.23 27.06 -8.64
CA LEU A 828 20.42 26.61 -7.93
C LEU A 828 21.29 27.79 -7.41
N SER A 829 21.10 28.97 -7.97
CA SER A 829 21.88 30.17 -7.64
C SER A 829 21.38 30.90 -6.39
N VAL A 830 22.24 31.72 -5.79
CA VAL A 830 21.91 32.56 -4.61
C VAL A 830 20.80 33.57 -4.91
N CYS A 831 20.78 34.14 -6.12
CA CYS A 831 19.75 35.11 -6.54
C CYS A 831 18.42 34.44 -6.92
N GLY A 832 18.37 33.12 -7.03
CA GLY A 832 17.17 32.34 -7.35
C GLY A 832 16.64 32.55 -8.77
N GLU A 833 15.51 31.91 -9.06
CA GLU A 833 14.79 32.08 -10.35
C GLU A 833 14.31 33.52 -10.52
N GLN A 834 14.63 34.13 -11.65
CA GLN A 834 14.23 35.50 -11.97
C GLN A 834 12.86 35.55 -12.63
N ARG A 835 12.17 36.69 -12.45
CA ARG A 835 10.94 37.00 -13.19
C ARG A 835 11.24 37.99 -14.31
N ILE A 836 11.15 37.52 -15.54
CA ILE A 836 11.25 38.35 -16.75
C ILE A 836 9.85 38.48 -17.35
N MET A 837 9.39 39.71 -17.60
CA MET A 837 8.05 40.00 -18.16
C MET A 837 6.90 39.29 -17.41
N GLY A 838 6.97 39.26 -16.07
CA GLY A 838 5.95 38.65 -15.22
C GLY A 838 5.96 37.11 -15.19
N ARG A 839 6.95 36.46 -15.83
CA ARG A 839 7.09 35.00 -15.90
C ARG A 839 8.40 34.56 -15.27
N TYR A 840 8.39 33.47 -14.50
CA TYR A 840 9.64 32.84 -14.07
C TYR A 840 10.34 32.19 -15.27
N VAL A 841 11.66 32.28 -15.29
CA VAL A 841 12.53 31.59 -16.25
C VAL A 841 13.43 30.60 -15.50
N ASP A 842 13.85 29.52 -16.17
CA ASP A 842 14.63 28.46 -15.52
C ASP A 842 16.06 28.92 -15.17
N GLY A 843 16.67 29.71 -16.06
CA GLY A 843 17.94 30.40 -15.84
C GLY A 843 18.01 31.74 -16.56
N TYR A 844 18.78 32.68 -16.03
CA TYR A 844 18.98 34.01 -16.61
C TYR A 844 20.40 34.53 -16.35
N CYS A 845 21.04 35.08 -17.37
CA CYS A 845 22.33 35.76 -17.29
C CYS A 845 22.11 37.24 -17.63
N GLU A 846 22.29 38.12 -16.64
CA GLU A 846 22.04 39.57 -16.78
C GLU A 846 23.05 40.19 -17.76
N GLU A 847 24.33 39.80 -17.63
CA GLU A 847 25.45 40.35 -18.37
C GLU A 847 25.29 40.20 -19.88
N THR A 848 24.69 39.08 -20.31
CA THR A 848 24.44 38.79 -21.74
C THR A 848 22.98 38.97 -22.15
N LYS A 849 22.10 39.35 -21.21
CA LYS A 849 20.64 39.34 -21.37
C LYS A 849 20.10 38.02 -21.95
N THR A 850 20.67 36.90 -21.49
CA THR A 850 20.33 35.55 -22.00
C THR A 850 19.42 34.82 -21.03
N ILE A 851 18.29 34.33 -21.53
CA ILE A 851 17.33 33.46 -20.83
C ILE A 851 17.61 32.01 -21.23
N TYR A 852 17.77 31.13 -20.25
CA TYR A 852 17.91 29.69 -20.43
C TYR A 852 16.59 29.01 -20.05
N GLN A 853 16.00 28.25 -20.98
CA GLN A 853 14.72 27.56 -20.81
C GLN A 853 14.88 26.05 -21.02
N PHE A 854 14.46 25.27 -20.03
CA PHE A 854 14.44 23.81 -20.11
C PHE A 854 13.03 23.28 -20.38
N HIS A 855 12.86 22.70 -21.56
CA HIS A 855 11.57 22.18 -22.01
C HIS A 855 11.44 20.68 -21.70
N GLY A 856 10.86 20.38 -20.54
CA GLY A 856 10.38 19.02 -20.23
C GLY A 856 9.43 18.50 -21.31
N CYS A 857 9.78 17.43 -22.02
CA CYS A 857 9.10 17.02 -23.26
C CYS A 857 7.60 16.78 -23.05
N PHE A 858 7.24 16.16 -21.92
CA PHE A 858 5.85 15.88 -21.54
C PHE A 858 5.05 17.17 -21.25
N TYR A 859 5.65 18.14 -20.57
CA TYR A 859 4.92 19.35 -20.14
C TYR A 859 4.86 20.43 -21.21
N HIS A 860 5.80 20.42 -22.16
CA HIS A 860 5.96 21.47 -23.18
C HIS A 860 5.58 21.04 -24.59
N GLY A 861 5.21 19.77 -24.82
CA GLY A 861 4.70 19.30 -26.11
C GLY A 861 5.76 18.99 -27.15
N CYS A 862 6.82 18.26 -26.79
CA CYS A 862 7.87 17.91 -27.75
C CYS A 862 7.32 17.06 -28.90
N GLU A 863 7.36 17.58 -30.12
CA GLU A 863 6.88 16.92 -31.34
C GLU A 863 7.64 15.62 -31.68
N ARG A 864 8.87 15.49 -31.19
CA ARG A 864 9.70 14.29 -31.36
C ARG A 864 9.31 13.15 -30.41
N CYS A 865 8.70 13.48 -29.28
CA CYS A 865 8.37 12.51 -28.23
C CYS A 865 6.87 12.20 -28.15
N TYR A 866 6.01 13.12 -28.61
CA TYR A 866 4.56 13.00 -28.51
C TYR A 866 3.89 13.52 -29.78
N ASP A 867 2.90 12.77 -30.26
CA ASP A 867 2.03 13.23 -31.36
C ASP A 867 1.19 14.43 -30.89
N GLY A 868 1.20 15.50 -31.69
CA GLY A 868 0.50 16.75 -31.41
C GLY A 868 -1.02 16.60 -31.31
N ALA A 869 -1.61 15.61 -31.97
CA ALA A 869 -3.05 15.32 -31.88
C ALA A 869 -3.45 14.69 -30.54
N CYS A 870 -2.52 14.02 -29.87
CA CYS A 870 -2.73 13.34 -28.59
C CYS A 870 -2.87 14.33 -27.42
N TYR A 871 -3.55 13.88 -26.36
CA TYR A 871 -3.77 14.68 -25.15
C TYR A 871 -2.70 14.41 -24.08
N ASN A 872 -2.21 15.49 -23.45
CA ASN A 872 -1.48 15.42 -22.20
C ASN A 872 -2.46 15.10 -21.05
N PRO A 873 -2.32 13.97 -20.33
CA PRO A 873 -3.27 13.52 -19.32
C PRO A 873 -3.20 14.30 -17.99
N VAL A 874 -2.17 15.11 -17.76
CA VAL A 874 -1.98 15.89 -16.53
C VAL A 874 -2.51 17.31 -16.71
N LEU A 875 -2.23 17.92 -17.87
CA LEU A 875 -2.61 19.29 -18.23
C LEU A 875 -3.95 19.34 -18.98
N PHE A 876 -4.46 18.19 -19.42
CA PHE A 876 -5.76 18.04 -20.10
C PHE A 876 -5.92 18.93 -21.32
N THR A 877 -4.86 18.98 -22.14
CA THR A 877 -4.82 19.71 -23.41
C THR A 877 -4.00 18.91 -24.43
N LYS A 878 -4.16 19.20 -25.73
CA LYS A 878 -3.37 18.54 -26.78
C LYS A 878 -1.90 18.92 -26.66
N PHE A 879 -1.00 17.99 -26.96
CA PHE A 879 0.44 18.26 -26.98
C PHE A 879 0.79 19.35 -28.00
N PHE A 880 0.10 19.43 -29.13
CA PHE A 880 0.23 20.54 -30.08
C PHE A 880 -0.05 21.90 -29.43
N THR A 881 -1.08 22.00 -28.59
CA THR A 881 -1.41 23.24 -27.88
C THR A 881 -0.33 23.62 -26.87
N LEU A 882 0.32 22.64 -26.24
CA LEU A 882 1.46 22.88 -25.35
C LEU A 882 2.64 23.42 -26.15
N LEU A 883 2.99 22.78 -27.27
CA LEU A 883 4.08 23.20 -28.15
C LEU A 883 3.91 24.65 -28.62
N VAL A 884 2.73 24.97 -29.14
CA VAL A 884 2.40 26.34 -29.59
C VAL A 884 2.50 27.33 -28.43
N SER A 885 2.10 26.95 -27.21
CA SER A 885 2.20 27.82 -26.04
C SER A 885 3.65 28.05 -25.62
N THR A 886 4.49 27.01 -25.66
CA THR A 886 5.93 27.09 -25.41
C THR A 886 6.61 28.01 -26.42
N GLN A 887 6.37 27.79 -27.72
CA GLN A 887 6.93 28.62 -28.80
C GLN A 887 6.49 30.09 -28.68
N ARG A 888 5.23 30.35 -28.35
CA ARG A 888 4.74 31.72 -28.11
C ARG A 888 5.47 32.41 -26.96
N LEU A 889 5.73 31.69 -25.86
CA LEU A 889 6.45 32.25 -24.72
C LEU A 889 7.91 32.57 -25.10
N THR A 890 8.59 31.65 -25.79
CA THR A 890 9.95 31.89 -26.30
C THR A 890 9.98 33.10 -27.24
N ASN A 891 9.05 33.18 -28.19
CA ASN A 891 8.99 34.29 -29.15
C ASN A 891 8.72 35.64 -28.46
N MET A 892 7.89 35.66 -27.42
CA MET A 892 7.64 36.85 -26.61
C MET A 892 8.94 37.37 -25.97
N PHE A 893 9.76 36.49 -25.40
CA PHE A 893 11.05 36.89 -24.82
C PHE A 893 12.03 37.41 -25.89
N ARG A 894 12.11 36.74 -27.04
CA ARG A 894 12.97 37.18 -28.16
C ARG A 894 12.53 38.55 -28.70
N GLN A 895 11.23 38.77 -28.87
CA GLN A 895 10.68 40.07 -29.32
C GLN A 895 10.94 41.20 -28.32
N ALA A 896 11.08 40.88 -27.03
CA ALA A 896 11.45 41.84 -26.00
C ALA A 896 12.97 42.11 -25.90
N GLY A 897 13.77 41.56 -26.84
CA GLY A 897 15.21 41.83 -26.94
C GLY A 897 16.10 40.90 -26.12
N TYR A 898 15.58 39.78 -25.61
CA TYR A 898 16.38 38.78 -24.89
C TYR A 898 16.88 37.68 -25.83
N THR A 899 18.12 37.23 -25.61
CA THR A 899 18.61 35.98 -26.22
C THR A 899 17.99 34.81 -25.47
N VAL A 900 17.38 33.84 -26.16
CA VAL A 900 16.75 32.69 -25.51
C VAL A 900 17.39 31.39 -25.98
N VAL A 901 18.07 30.72 -25.05
CA VAL A 901 18.70 29.40 -25.22
C VAL A 901 17.75 28.33 -24.68
N GLU A 902 17.33 27.43 -25.56
CA GLU A 902 16.33 26.40 -25.25
C GLU A 902 16.99 25.02 -25.22
N LYS A 903 16.58 24.20 -24.25
CA LYS A 903 17.01 22.80 -24.18
C LYS A 903 15.84 21.88 -23.97
N TRP A 904 15.63 20.95 -24.90
CA TRP A 904 14.61 19.92 -24.74
C TRP A 904 15.14 18.77 -23.91
N GLU A 905 14.26 18.21 -23.07
CA GLU A 905 14.60 17.10 -22.18
C GLU A 905 15.16 15.89 -22.94
N CYS A 906 14.57 15.53 -24.09
CA CYS A 906 15.06 14.41 -24.91
C CYS A 906 16.48 14.63 -25.45
N ASP A 907 16.82 15.87 -25.82
CA ASP A 907 18.14 16.21 -26.34
C ASP A 907 19.19 16.07 -25.25
N TYR A 908 18.91 16.66 -24.09
CA TYR A 908 19.81 16.57 -22.95
C TYR A 908 19.95 15.12 -22.44
N ARG A 909 18.88 14.31 -22.47
CA ARG A 909 19.00 12.87 -22.16
C ARG A 909 19.99 12.15 -23.08
N ASN A 910 19.88 12.39 -24.38
CA ASN A 910 20.75 11.75 -25.38
C ASN A 910 22.22 12.20 -25.26
N GLU A 911 22.45 13.46 -24.89
CA GLU A 911 23.81 13.99 -24.68
C GLU A 911 24.49 13.40 -23.45
N VAL A 912 23.74 13.16 -22.36
CA VAL A 912 24.30 12.67 -21.10
C VAL A 912 24.40 11.14 -21.05
N ASP A 913 23.62 10.40 -21.87
CA ASP A 913 23.70 8.92 -21.95
C ASP A 913 25.07 8.40 -22.48
N MET A 914 25.91 9.28 -23.05
CA MET A 914 27.29 8.95 -23.45
C MET A 914 28.30 8.92 -22.28
N THR A 915 27.94 9.30 -21.04
CA THR A 915 28.81 9.19 -19.84
C THR A 915 28.07 8.55 -18.65
N ALA A 916 27.73 7.27 -18.79
CA ALA A 916 26.95 6.47 -17.83
C ALA A 916 27.48 6.41 -16.37
N ASN A 917 28.72 6.82 -16.09
CA ASN A 917 29.28 6.86 -14.72
C ASN A 917 28.99 8.19 -13.98
N ARG A 918 28.95 9.32 -14.68
CA ARG A 918 28.84 10.64 -14.04
C ARG A 918 27.46 10.87 -13.44
N LEU A 919 26.39 10.43 -14.11
CA LEU A 919 25.02 10.49 -13.59
C LEU A 919 24.76 9.58 -12.38
N LYS A 920 25.49 8.47 -12.24
CA LYS A 920 25.27 7.50 -11.15
C LYS A 920 25.95 7.95 -9.86
N GLU A 921 27.12 8.57 -9.96
CA GLU A 921 27.77 9.26 -8.83
C GLU A 921 27.06 10.57 -8.48
N LEU A 922 26.71 11.42 -9.46
CA LEU A 922 25.99 12.68 -9.21
C LEU A 922 24.58 12.47 -8.60
N ARG A 923 23.92 11.35 -8.90
CA ARG A 923 22.61 10.99 -8.31
C ARG A 923 22.68 10.67 -6.81
N LEU A 924 23.85 10.35 -6.25
CA LEU A 924 24.00 9.95 -4.85
C LEU A 924 24.65 11.03 -3.98
N THR A 925 25.60 11.81 -4.52
CA THR A 925 26.21 12.93 -3.80
C THR A 925 25.52 14.24 -4.12
N SER A 926 25.35 14.60 -5.39
CA SER A 926 24.85 15.91 -5.81
C SER A 926 23.34 16.08 -5.60
N PHE A 927 22.56 15.01 -5.75
CA PHE A 927 21.12 15.07 -5.47
C PHE A 927 20.83 15.48 -4.01
N PHE A 928 21.68 15.05 -3.06
CA PHE A 928 21.53 15.42 -1.66
C PHE A 928 21.85 16.89 -1.41
N GLU A 929 22.81 17.48 -2.12
CA GLU A 929 23.18 18.90 -1.96
C GLU A 929 22.08 19.85 -2.47
N PHE A 930 21.35 19.43 -3.51
CA PHE A 930 20.41 20.31 -4.23
C PHE A 930 18.93 20.13 -3.87
N ILE A 931 18.54 19.02 -3.24
CA ILE A 931 17.19 18.90 -2.69
C ILE A 931 17.06 19.82 -1.46
N GLN A 932 15.93 20.48 -1.27
CA GLN A 932 15.69 21.28 -0.07
C GLN A 932 15.61 20.39 1.18
N LEU A 933 15.89 20.94 2.35
CA LEU A 933 15.71 20.27 3.63
C LEU A 933 14.24 19.88 3.79
N GLU A 934 13.98 18.56 3.87
CA GLU A 934 12.65 18.03 4.18
C GLU A 934 12.56 17.67 5.68
N PRO A 935 11.68 18.30 6.47
CA PRO A 935 11.61 18.06 7.90
C PRO A 935 11.38 16.59 8.30
N ARG A 936 10.73 15.81 7.44
CA ARG A 936 10.45 14.39 7.67
C ARG A 936 11.71 13.52 7.60
N ASP A 937 12.77 13.98 6.93
CA ASP A 937 14.03 13.23 6.86
C ASP A 937 14.72 13.15 8.22
N ALA A 938 14.54 14.18 9.06
CA ALA A 938 15.03 14.21 10.44
C ALA A 938 14.15 13.42 11.43
N LEU A 939 13.00 12.89 11.01
CA LEU A 939 12.12 12.12 11.89
C LEU A 939 12.58 10.67 11.93
N PHE A 940 13.27 10.27 13.01
CA PHE A 940 13.72 8.89 13.24
C PHE A 940 12.88 8.18 14.33
N GLY A 941 12.93 6.84 14.32
CA GLY A 941 12.32 6.03 15.37
C GLY A 941 13.22 5.89 16.60
N GLY A 942 12.79 5.08 17.58
CA GLY A 942 13.60 4.80 18.76
C GLY A 942 14.91 4.06 18.41
N ARG A 943 15.98 4.34 19.16
CA ARG A 943 17.27 3.64 19.03
C ARG A 943 17.11 2.19 19.48
N THR A 944 17.44 1.25 18.60
CA THR A 944 17.57 -0.17 18.93
C THR A 944 18.97 -0.62 18.49
N SER A 945 19.86 -0.85 19.46
CA SER A 945 21.28 -1.10 19.20
C SER A 945 21.82 -2.15 20.18
N PRO A 946 21.50 -3.43 20.00
CA PRO A 946 22.04 -4.49 20.86
C PRO A 946 23.56 -4.56 20.71
N ALA A 947 24.30 -4.53 21.83
CA ALA A 947 25.75 -4.74 21.83
C ALA A 947 26.09 -6.22 21.54
N THR A 948 25.26 -7.14 22.05
CA THR A 948 25.29 -8.57 21.73
C THR A 948 23.86 -9.05 21.44
N LEU A 949 23.71 -9.98 20.50
CA LEU A 949 22.42 -10.59 20.16
C LEU A 949 22.05 -11.73 21.11
N TYR A 950 23.03 -12.33 21.79
CA TYR A 950 22.86 -13.40 22.77
C TYR A 950 23.98 -13.33 23.81
N TYR A 951 23.62 -13.49 25.08
CA TYR A 951 24.56 -13.53 26.19
C TYR A 951 24.06 -14.58 27.18
N ASP A 952 24.87 -15.61 27.45
CA ASP A 952 24.52 -16.62 28.45
C ASP A 952 24.92 -16.11 29.83
N MET A 953 23.92 -15.85 30.68
CA MET A 953 24.16 -15.34 32.03
C MET A 953 24.67 -16.43 32.99
N LYS A 954 24.53 -17.73 32.63
CA LYS A 954 24.87 -18.86 33.52
C LYS A 954 26.30 -18.83 34.03
N ASP A 955 27.23 -18.37 33.20
CA ASP A 955 28.66 -18.36 33.52
C ASP A 955 29.09 -17.15 34.37
N THR A 956 28.21 -16.17 34.57
CA THR A 956 28.58 -14.92 35.26
C THR A 956 28.21 -14.91 36.74
N GLY A 957 27.23 -15.73 37.17
CA GLY A 957 26.69 -15.70 38.54
C GLY A 957 26.05 -14.38 38.97
N LEU A 958 25.94 -13.39 38.07
CA LEU A 958 25.41 -12.06 38.35
C LEU A 958 23.94 -11.93 37.90
N PRO A 959 23.11 -11.16 38.63
CA PRO A 959 21.74 -10.87 38.20
C PRO A 959 21.74 -9.91 37.00
N ALA A 960 20.85 -10.16 36.03
CA ALA A 960 20.59 -9.21 34.96
C ALA A 960 19.78 -8.02 35.48
N MET A 961 20.23 -6.79 35.18
CA MET A 961 19.51 -5.56 35.52
C MET A 961 18.73 -5.04 34.31
N TYR A 962 17.48 -4.63 34.53
CA TYR A 962 16.63 -4.01 33.52
C TYR A 962 16.22 -2.60 33.96
N PHE A 963 16.61 -1.61 33.17
CA PHE A 963 16.25 -0.21 33.39
C PHE A 963 15.28 0.24 32.31
N ASP A 964 14.13 0.78 32.72
CA ASP A 964 13.14 1.37 31.82
C ASP A 964 12.80 2.80 32.24
N VAL A 965 12.84 3.71 31.28
CA VAL A 965 12.45 5.10 31.52
C VAL A 965 10.93 5.18 31.48
N CYS A 966 10.32 5.39 32.65
CA CYS A 966 8.89 5.53 32.80
C CYS A 966 8.33 6.67 31.91
N SER A 967 7.70 6.30 30.80
CA SER A 967 7.10 7.25 29.84
C SER A 967 8.12 8.23 29.23
N LEU A 968 9.17 7.71 28.58
CA LEU A 968 10.23 8.49 27.91
C LEU A 968 9.70 9.66 27.05
N TYR A 969 8.82 9.42 26.08
CA TYR A 969 8.34 10.50 25.20
C TYR A 969 7.52 11.57 25.94
N PRO A 970 6.55 11.24 26.82
CA PRO A 970 5.91 12.22 27.69
C PRO A 970 6.89 13.01 28.57
N TYR A 971 7.92 12.36 29.10
CA TYR A 971 8.97 13.05 29.86
C TYR A 971 9.67 14.10 28.97
N VAL A 972 10.07 13.73 27.75
CA VAL A 972 10.71 14.66 26.81
C VAL A 972 9.76 15.81 26.45
N GLN A 973 8.50 15.51 26.14
CA GLN A 973 7.43 16.47 25.83
C GLN A 973 7.20 17.50 26.94
N LYS A 974 7.26 17.05 28.20
CA LYS A 974 7.09 17.90 29.37
C LYS A 974 8.33 18.75 29.68
N LYS A 975 9.52 18.17 29.57
CA LYS A 975 10.75 18.78 30.09
C LYS A 975 11.42 19.74 29.11
N PHE A 976 11.41 19.43 27.81
CA PHE A 976 12.17 20.17 26.81
C PHE A 976 11.29 21.13 26.00
N GLN A 977 11.95 22.15 25.42
CA GLN A 977 11.29 23.13 24.57
C GLN A 977 11.19 22.61 23.13
N TYR A 978 10.13 23.02 22.44
CA TYR A 978 9.84 22.66 21.05
C TYR A 978 9.84 23.92 20.16
N PRO A 979 10.15 23.78 18.86
CA PRO A 979 10.08 24.89 17.92
C PRO A 979 8.66 25.45 17.82
N THR A 980 8.52 26.77 17.93
CA THR A 980 7.26 27.50 17.71
C THR A 980 7.41 28.55 16.62
N GLY A 981 6.31 28.90 15.96
CA GLY A 981 6.34 29.77 14.81
C GLY A 981 6.80 29.08 13.52
N HIS A 982 7.36 29.87 12.61
CA HIS A 982 8.00 29.41 11.39
C HIS A 982 9.52 29.60 11.49
N PRO A 983 10.32 28.70 10.90
CA PRO A 983 11.76 28.83 10.90
C PRO A 983 12.23 29.95 9.97
N VAL A 984 13.37 30.52 10.30
CA VAL A 984 14.25 31.23 9.36
C VAL A 984 15.04 30.17 8.60
N ILE A 985 15.05 30.27 7.27
CA ILE A 985 15.74 29.34 6.39
C ILE A 985 17.07 29.97 5.99
N LEU A 986 18.17 29.27 6.24
CA LEU A 986 19.53 29.72 5.87
C LEU A 986 20.08 28.75 4.82
N LYS A 987 20.67 29.30 3.74
CA LYS A 987 21.20 28.52 2.60
C LYS A 987 22.54 29.05 2.10
N GLY A 988 23.34 28.16 1.50
CA GLY A 988 24.58 28.54 0.83
C GLY A 988 25.53 29.29 1.77
N ARG A 989 26.00 30.48 1.36
CA ARG A 989 26.93 31.30 2.16
C ARG A 989 26.37 31.73 3.51
N GLU A 990 25.05 31.82 3.67
CA GLU A 990 24.45 32.14 4.97
C GLU A 990 24.74 31.06 6.02
N CYS A 991 25.03 29.84 5.58
CA CYS A 991 25.42 28.72 6.45
C CYS A 991 26.91 28.76 6.84
N GLU A 992 27.73 29.60 6.20
CA GLU A 992 29.15 29.73 6.51
C GLU A 992 29.34 30.44 7.86
N ASN A 993 30.27 29.96 8.67
CA ASN A 993 30.61 30.53 9.99
C ASN A 993 29.46 30.56 11.02
N ILE A 994 28.39 29.78 10.81
CA ILE A 994 27.34 29.62 11.82
C ILE A 994 27.86 28.78 12.99
N ASP A 995 27.74 29.33 14.20
CA ASP A 995 27.86 28.55 15.43
C ASP A 995 26.63 27.64 15.60
N VAL A 996 26.82 26.35 15.33
CA VAL A 996 25.77 25.32 15.43
C VAL A 996 25.19 25.20 16.84
N ASN A 997 25.91 25.63 17.88
CA ASN A 997 25.38 25.66 19.25
C ASN A 997 24.26 26.69 19.44
N GLN A 998 24.20 27.70 18.58
CA GLN A 998 23.15 28.72 18.57
C GLN A 998 21.96 28.32 17.70
N VAL A 999 22.09 27.26 16.89
CA VAL A 999 21.02 26.79 16.01
C VAL A 999 20.01 25.95 16.80
N PHE A 1000 18.73 26.30 16.71
CA PHE A 1000 17.63 25.49 17.24
C PHE A 1000 16.66 25.10 16.12
N GLY A 1001 16.67 23.83 15.70
CA GLY A 1001 15.77 23.35 14.65
C GLY A 1001 16.35 22.17 13.88
N LEU A 1002 16.41 22.27 12.55
CA LEU A 1002 16.88 21.20 11.67
C LEU A 1002 18.10 21.65 10.87
N ILE A 1003 19.06 20.74 10.72
CA ILE A 1003 20.30 20.99 10.00
C ILE A 1003 20.47 19.88 8.97
N LYS A 1004 20.62 20.28 7.71
CA LYS A 1004 21.01 19.40 6.61
C LYS A 1004 22.49 19.58 6.36
N CYS A 1005 23.28 18.53 6.57
CA CYS A 1005 24.73 18.63 6.49
C CYS A 1005 25.40 17.32 6.05
N LYS A 1006 26.66 17.44 5.66
CA LYS A 1006 27.62 16.37 5.56
C LYS A 1006 28.48 16.39 6.82
N ILE A 1007 28.52 15.28 7.55
CA ILE A 1007 29.18 15.19 8.85
C ILE A 1007 30.01 13.91 8.95
N LEU A 1008 31.24 14.05 9.46
CA LEU A 1008 32.19 12.97 9.62
C LEU A 1008 32.15 12.42 11.05
N PRO A 1009 31.80 11.13 11.24
CA PRO A 1009 31.89 10.50 12.54
C PRO A 1009 33.35 10.24 12.97
N PRO A 1010 33.65 10.14 14.29
CA PRO A 1010 34.91 9.58 14.77
C PRO A 1010 35.01 8.07 14.49
N THR A 1011 36.15 7.46 14.78
CA THR A 1011 36.39 6.02 14.55
C THR A 1011 36.17 5.14 15.78
N HIS A 1012 36.04 5.72 16.99
CA HIS A 1012 36.21 5.00 18.25
C HIS A 1012 34.94 4.84 19.09
N LEU A 1013 33.79 5.37 18.67
CA LEU A 1013 32.57 5.34 19.48
C LEU A 1013 31.93 3.95 19.50
N LEU A 1014 31.79 3.37 20.69
CA LEU A 1014 31.00 2.16 20.90
C LEU A 1014 29.50 2.39 20.60
N PHE A 1015 28.99 3.59 20.91
CA PHE A 1015 27.60 3.97 20.69
C PHE A 1015 27.51 5.22 19.82
N PRO A 1016 27.51 5.09 18.49
CA PRO A 1016 27.39 6.23 17.58
C PRO A 1016 26.10 7.01 17.83
N VAL A 1017 26.12 8.33 17.58
CA VAL A 1017 25.03 9.25 17.94
C VAL A 1017 24.02 9.37 16.82
N LEU A 1018 24.49 9.61 15.60
CA LEU A 1018 23.62 10.03 14.51
C LEU A 1018 22.93 8.85 13.83
N PRO A 1019 21.59 8.88 13.71
CA PRO A 1019 20.87 7.88 12.94
C PRO A 1019 21.14 8.03 11.44
N TYR A 1020 21.24 6.90 10.74
CA TYR A 1020 21.41 6.84 9.30
C TYR A 1020 20.52 5.74 8.70
N ARG A 1021 19.75 6.09 7.67
CA ARG A 1021 18.87 5.16 6.93
C ARG A 1021 19.56 4.70 5.66
N SER A 1022 19.92 3.40 5.61
CA SER A 1022 20.25 2.72 4.35
C SER A 1022 19.07 1.85 3.92
N THR A 1023 19.15 0.52 4.12
CA THR A 1023 18.01 -0.41 4.02
C THR A 1023 17.23 -0.52 5.33
N LYS A 1024 17.86 -0.15 6.45
CA LYS A 1024 17.32 -0.13 7.81
C LYS A 1024 17.81 1.12 8.52
N LEU A 1025 17.17 1.47 9.65
CA LEU A 1025 17.67 2.49 10.55
C LEU A 1025 18.84 1.93 11.38
N THR A 1026 19.99 2.59 11.31
CA THR A 1026 21.23 2.21 11.99
C THR A 1026 21.93 3.43 12.56
N PHE A 1027 22.98 3.24 13.36
CA PHE A 1027 23.82 4.32 13.91
C PHE A 1027 25.28 4.02 13.54
N PRO A 1028 25.72 4.32 12.31
CA PRO A 1028 27.03 3.92 11.81
C PRO A 1028 28.11 5.01 12.04
N LEU A 1029 29.39 4.58 12.05
CA LEU A 1029 30.56 5.47 11.97
C LEU A 1029 31.13 5.59 10.54
N CYS A 1030 30.61 4.79 9.61
CA CYS A 1030 31.00 4.82 8.20
C CYS A 1030 29.77 4.55 7.31
N ARG A 1031 29.42 5.51 6.46
CA ARG A 1031 28.37 5.38 5.45
C ARG A 1031 28.61 4.17 4.55
N THR A 1032 29.81 4.03 3.99
CA THR A 1032 30.11 2.95 3.04
C THR A 1032 30.00 1.57 3.69
N CYS A 1033 30.48 1.39 4.93
CA CYS A 1033 30.35 0.13 5.65
C CYS A 1033 28.88 -0.31 5.78
N VAL A 1034 28.01 0.60 6.22
CA VAL A 1034 26.60 0.27 6.46
C VAL A 1034 25.81 0.07 5.17
N GLN A 1035 26.21 0.72 4.08
CA GLN A 1035 25.63 0.50 2.76
C GLN A 1035 26.04 -0.87 2.20
N ARG A 1036 27.29 -1.30 2.43
CA ARG A 1036 27.81 -2.61 2.01
C ARG A 1036 27.46 -3.75 2.97
N GLN A 1037 26.93 -3.44 4.16
CA GLN A 1037 26.65 -4.42 5.23
C GLN A 1037 27.87 -5.27 5.59
N GLN A 1038 29.06 -4.68 5.58
CA GLN A 1038 30.30 -5.37 5.94
C GLN A 1038 30.50 -5.40 7.46
N ASN A 1039 31.11 -6.48 7.96
CA ASN A 1039 31.42 -6.68 9.38
C ASN A 1039 32.93 -6.60 9.69
N GLU A 1040 33.75 -6.23 8.70
CA GLU A 1040 35.20 -6.10 8.85
C GLU A 1040 35.61 -4.71 9.36
N THR A 1041 36.84 -4.62 9.88
CA THR A 1041 37.46 -3.36 10.28
C THR A 1041 37.43 -2.35 9.13
N CYS A 1042 36.89 -1.16 9.39
CA CYS A 1042 36.75 -0.11 8.40
C CYS A 1042 38.12 0.41 7.92
N ARG A 1043 38.35 0.41 6.60
CA ARG A 1043 39.55 0.98 5.94
C ARG A 1043 39.21 2.15 5.00
N HIS A 1044 37.97 2.65 5.06
CA HIS A 1044 37.49 3.73 4.20
C HIS A 1044 38.05 5.08 4.60
N ASN A 1045 38.26 5.97 3.63
CA ASN A 1045 38.71 7.34 3.87
C ASN A 1045 37.57 8.24 4.41
N ASP A 1046 37.90 9.45 4.83
CA ASP A 1046 36.94 10.39 5.44
C ASP A 1046 35.76 10.71 4.50
N GLU A 1047 36.01 10.86 3.20
CA GLU A 1047 34.97 11.11 2.20
C GLU A 1047 33.96 9.95 2.11
N GLN A 1048 34.46 8.71 2.10
CA GLN A 1048 33.63 7.51 2.09
C GLN A 1048 32.86 7.34 3.40
N ARG A 1049 33.50 7.64 4.53
CA ARG A 1049 32.92 7.51 5.87
C ARG A 1049 31.82 8.53 6.17
N ALA A 1050 31.96 9.76 5.66
CA ALA A 1050 31.06 10.87 5.94
C ALA A 1050 29.58 10.51 5.72
N LEU A 1051 28.74 10.92 6.66
CA LEU A 1051 27.29 10.78 6.62
C LEU A 1051 26.66 12.02 6.00
N TYR A 1052 25.56 11.82 5.28
CA TYR A 1052 24.76 12.86 4.66
C TYR A 1052 23.33 12.67 5.16
N GLY A 1053 22.74 13.73 5.70
CA GLY A 1053 21.42 13.62 6.30
C GLY A 1053 20.90 14.95 6.81
N THR A 1054 19.66 14.90 7.26
CA THR A 1054 19.02 15.98 8.00
C THR A 1054 18.81 15.48 9.41
N TRP A 1055 19.27 16.24 10.40
CA TRP A 1055 19.13 15.90 11.82
C TRP A 1055 18.61 17.10 12.60
N THR A 1056 18.14 16.85 13.83
CA THR A 1056 17.83 17.94 14.74
C THR A 1056 19.13 18.59 15.21
N SER A 1057 19.11 19.91 15.47
CA SER A 1057 20.29 20.60 15.96
C SER A 1057 20.78 20.04 17.30
N VAL A 1058 19.88 19.53 18.15
CA VAL A 1058 20.21 18.86 19.41
C VAL A 1058 21.05 17.59 19.19
N GLU A 1059 20.71 16.77 18.20
CA GLU A 1059 21.49 15.59 17.84
C GLU A 1059 22.87 15.97 17.30
N ILE A 1060 22.94 17.00 16.45
CA ILE A 1060 24.22 17.49 15.91
C ILE A 1060 25.11 18.06 17.01
N GLN A 1061 24.57 18.89 17.90
CA GLN A 1061 25.31 19.42 19.05
C GLN A 1061 25.87 18.29 19.92
N LYS A 1062 25.07 17.23 20.17
CA LYS A 1062 25.56 16.06 20.92
C LYS A 1062 26.63 15.27 20.14
N ALA A 1063 26.52 15.19 18.82
CA ALA A 1063 27.52 14.56 17.98
C ALA A 1063 28.85 15.34 18.00
N LEU A 1064 28.80 16.68 17.93
CA LEU A 1064 29.99 17.53 18.02
C LEU A 1064 30.72 17.37 19.37
N GLN A 1065 29.99 17.20 20.48
CA GLN A 1065 30.57 16.87 21.80
C GLN A 1065 31.27 15.51 21.85
N LEU A 1066 31.03 14.65 20.87
CA LEU A 1066 31.59 13.30 20.75
C LEU A 1066 32.47 13.19 19.50
N ASP A 1067 33.22 14.26 19.20
CA ASP A 1067 34.26 14.35 18.16
C ASP A 1067 33.77 14.15 16.71
N TYR A 1068 32.47 14.32 16.43
CA TYR A 1068 32.03 14.44 15.05
C TYR A 1068 32.49 15.78 14.47
N ARG A 1069 32.86 15.79 13.19
CA ARG A 1069 33.26 17.02 12.47
C ARG A 1069 32.27 17.32 11.36
N ILE A 1070 31.63 18.49 11.39
CA ILE A 1070 30.82 18.95 10.26
C ILE A 1070 31.77 19.30 9.12
N LEU A 1071 31.51 18.73 7.94
CA LEU A 1071 32.29 19.00 6.75
C LEU A 1071 31.62 20.10 5.91
N ILE A 1072 30.31 20.02 5.72
CA ILE A 1072 29.52 20.97 4.92
C ILE A 1072 28.13 21.12 5.53
N ILE A 1073 27.62 22.35 5.63
CA ILE A 1073 26.22 22.64 5.95
C ILE A 1073 25.52 23.08 4.67
N TYR A 1074 24.47 22.38 4.28
CA TYR A 1074 23.71 22.67 3.06
C TYR A 1074 22.55 23.64 3.31
N GLU A 1075 21.78 23.41 4.37
CA GLU A 1075 20.59 24.20 4.70
C GLU A 1075 20.24 24.07 6.19
N ILE A 1076 19.79 25.17 6.81
CA ILE A 1076 19.35 25.19 8.21
C ILE A 1076 17.93 25.75 8.31
N TYR A 1077 17.09 25.07 9.08
CA TYR A 1077 15.79 25.60 9.53
C TYR A 1077 15.95 26.02 11.00
N HIS A 1078 16.18 27.31 11.23
CA HIS A 1078 16.39 27.86 12.56
C HIS A 1078 15.10 28.48 13.11
N TYR A 1079 14.61 27.97 14.24
CA TYR A 1079 13.46 28.52 14.95
C TYR A 1079 13.94 29.46 16.06
N GLN A 1080 13.64 30.74 15.90
CA GLN A 1080 13.97 31.76 16.90
C GLN A 1080 13.15 31.61 18.19
N LYS A 1081 11.93 31.06 18.09
CA LYS A 1081 11.03 30.85 19.22
C LYS A 1081 10.98 29.37 19.62
N ARG A 1082 11.02 29.12 20.92
CA ARG A 1082 10.91 27.78 21.51
C ARG A 1082 10.14 27.81 22.83
N GLU A 1083 9.18 26.90 22.98
CA GLU A 1083 8.28 26.86 24.14
C GLU A 1083 8.02 25.42 24.61
N LYS A 1084 7.61 25.24 25.86
CA LYS A 1084 7.14 23.95 26.39
C LYS A 1084 5.67 23.73 26.05
N ILE A 1085 5.40 23.41 24.78
CA ILE A 1085 4.03 23.38 24.26
C ILE A 1085 3.19 22.19 24.75
N PHE A 1086 3.82 21.12 25.26
CA PHE A 1086 3.13 19.90 25.71
C PHE A 1086 3.05 19.74 27.24
N ASP A 1087 3.63 20.65 28.04
CA ASP A 1087 3.73 20.47 29.50
C ASP A 1087 2.35 20.27 30.17
N GLN A 1088 1.41 21.18 29.95
CA GLN A 1088 0.06 21.08 30.51
C GLN A 1088 -0.72 19.85 29.99
N TYR A 1089 -0.54 19.50 28.71
CA TYR A 1089 -1.15 18.31 28.13
C TYR A 1089 -0.63 17.04 28.83
N VAL A 1090 0.69 16.91 29.00
CA VAL A 1090 1.29 15.76 29.68
C VAL A 1090 0.88 15.70 31.15
N ASN A 1091 0.86 16.84 31.86
CA ASN A 1091 0.42 16.89 33.26
C ASN A 1091 -1.01 16.39 33.45
N THR A 1092 -1.90 16.70 32.51
CA THR A 1092 -3.30 16.27 32.53
C THR A 1092 -3.40 14.74 32.51
N PHE A 1093 -2.68 14.06 31.61
CA PHE A 1093 -2.80 12.60 31.45
C PHE A 1093 -1.89 11.78 32.37
N ILE A 1094 -0.71 12.31 32.75
CA ILE A 1094 0.20 11.58 33.64
C ILE A 1094 -0.36 11.47 35.06
N LYS A 1095 -1.13 12.47 35.50
CA LYS A 1095 -1.88 12.42 36.75
C LYS A 1095 -2.83 11.23 36.77
N LEU A 1096 -3.65 11.08 35.72
CA LEU A 1096 -4.57 9.93 35.59
C LEU A 1096 -3.82 8.60 35.61
N LYS A 1097 -2.73 8.50 34.86
CA LYS A 1097 -1.91 7.28 34.83
C LYS A 1097 -1.43 6.90 36.23
N GLN A 1098 -0.97 7.88 37.02
CA GLN A 1098 -0.48 7.66 38.38
C GLN A 1098 -1.62 7.25 39.32
N GLU A 1099 -2.74 7.97 39.29
CA GLU A 1099 -3.93 7.66 40.10
C GLU A 1099 -4.49 6.26 39.80
N SER A 1100 -4.50 5.83 38.53
CA SER A 1100 -4.94 4.49 38.14
C SER A 1100 -3.94 3.37 38.47
N SER A 1101 -2.65 3.67 38.65
CA SER A 1101 -1.62 2.65 38.94
C SER A 1101 -1.54 2.29 40.44
N GLY A 1102 -2.22 3.03 41.31
CA GLY A 1102 -2.11 2.92 42.75
C GLY A 1102 -0.77 3.44 43.30
N ILE A 1103 -0.65 3.50 44.62
CA ILE A 1103 0.60 3.87 45.30
C ILE A 1103 1.56 2.67 45.20
N PRO A 1104 2.82 2.87 44.74
CA PRO A 1104 3.80 1.78 44.69
C PRO A 1104 3.99 1.13 46.06
N LYS A 1105 4.05 -0.20 46.13
CA LYS A 1105 4.22 -0.94 47.39
C LYS A 1105 5.43 -0.50 48.23
N LYS A 1106 6.46 0.08 47.61
CA LYS A 1106 7.67 0.62 48.25
C LYS A 1106 7.51 2.01 48.88
N CYS A 1107 6.35 2.63 48.69
CA CYS A 1107 5.97 3.91 49.29
C CYS A 1107 5.07 3.72 50.52
N PHE A 1108 4.66 2.48 50.79
CA PHE A 1108 4.20 1.98 52.07
C PHE A 1108 5.37 1.27 52.75
#